data_AF-A0A2V7EMH1-F1
#
_entry.id   AF-A0A2V7EMH1-F1
#
_cell.length_a   1.000
_cell.length_b   1.000
_cell.length_c   1.000
_cell.angle_alpha   90.00
_cell.angle_beta   90.00
_cell.angle_gamma   90.00
#
_symmetry.space_group_name_H-M   'P 1'
#
loop_
_entity.id
_entity.type
_entity.pdbx_description
1 polymer ?
#
loop_
_entity_poly.entity_id
_entity_poly.type
_entity_poly.pdbx_seq_one_letter_code
_entity_poly.pdbx_strand_id
1 'polypeptide(L)'
;MSEVTPRPGDPTITSALVAEHGLTKEEYERLIGMLGRAPTFTELGIVSALWSEHCSYKHSRPVLKTLPTTASYVLQGPGENAGVISIGDGLAVAFKIESHNHPSAVEPYQGAATGVGGILRDVFTMGARPIAMLNSLRFGSLDDSRVRYLFSGVVKGIGDYGNCVGIPTVAGEIVFDSAYENNPLVNAMCVGLMHEEDLIRAKAEGVGNPIMAVGARTGRDGIHGASFASEDLSAASDAKRPRIQVGDPFTEKLLLEASLELIKSGHIVAIQDMGAAGLTSSSAEMAERGDVGVTIDVTKVPTRESGMTPYEVLLSESQERMLVVARKGHEEEVRAILRKWDLTAAVIGEVIAELVYRVTEGERVVAEFPGSRLVTDCPTYSPDAREAPAIRDLRAADASVVPERAEEKDPAWTLEQLLSAPTIASKAWAYRQYDSTVRTNTVMGPGGDAAVLRVRGTNKAIAVKTDGNGRYVYLDPRVGGRIAVAEAARNVACTGARPMAITNCLNFGNPTRPEVFYQFREAVAGMAEACRALGTPVTGGNVSLYNESPSGAVYPTPVIGMVGLIDDLSHITRASFQRDGDTILLLGEMGGELGGSEYLATIHGEVIGAPPRCDVGREKAVIDALLEAIRSGVVSSAHDCSDGGLAVALAECCIGDRDCESGAEIDLSNYSSFSDRAILWRLRKRWVFRAPRLDWRIDTPNHSRSHSPQDLCEAHCHGLARLTIRRFQRLWRALRSTPHSTSWLPWRPTDMCGIFGIYGNDHAAAMTHLGLYSLQHRGQESSGIVAVDRELGARAIKRMGLVFEGLGPPDVQSLRGDIAIGHTRYSTAGSSTIENAQPVLARFRDGHIGLAHNGNLTNASELRRELEDAGSIFTSTMDSEVLVHRMARSSAEKPEHRLADALTGVQGAYCLVVIVGNTLLAARDPRGWRPLVIGKLGDATIFASESCALDLLGATLEREVERGEIIAVDESGTRSIFTLEKQEARKCVFEYVYFSRPDSQVFGGSVDRARRELGRRLARDFPAPTADLVFSVPDSSNSAALGFAEESGLPLELALIRNHYVGRTFLQPTQAGRDAKVKVKYNAVREVLRDKSVVMVDDSIVRGTTTRGLVNMVRAAGAREVHLRVSSSPVTGPCYYGIDTPTREELIAANMSIDEITHEVGADSLGYLTLDGMLESVPGGPTGFCHACFSGDYPTPPPADPEKLRFGCGC
;
A
#
# COMPACT_ATOMS: atom_id res chain seq x y z
N MET A 1 -42.11 26.43 20.99
CA MET A 1 -41.87 25.47 19.90
C MET A 1 -42.75 25.84 18.74
N SER A 2 -42.20 25.80 17.53
CA SER A 2 -42.90 26.08 16.28
C SER A 2 -43.88 24.94 15.97
N GLU A 3 -44.86 25.18 15.10
CA GLU A 3 -45.72 24.10 14.59
C GLU A 3 -44.89 23.20 13.65
N VAL A 4 -44.47 22.03 14.14
CA VAL A 4 -43.72 21.04 13.36
C VAL A 4 -44.71 20.14 12.62
N THR A 5 -44.58 20.07 11.29
CA THR A 5 -45.50 19.30 10.44
C THR A 5 -44.75 18.15 9.76
N PRO A 6 -45.29 16.91 9.78
CA PRO A 6 -44.73 15.81 9.00
C PRO A 6 -44.69 16.14 7.51
N ARG A 7 -43.64 15.70 6.81
CA ARG A 7 -43.54 15.96 5.37
C ARG A 7 -44.51 15.05 4.61
N PRO A 8 -45.25 15.57 3.61
CA PRO A 8 -46.11 14.73 2.78
C PRO A 8 -45.32 13.61 2.11
N GLY A 9 -45.79 12.36 2.27
CA GLY A 9 -45.13 11.16 1.75
C GLY A 9 -44.21 10.45 2.74
N ASP A 10 -43.96 11.02 3.92
CA ASP A 10 -43.25 10.31 5.00
C ASP A 10 -44.05 9.09 5.47
N PRO A 11 -43.38 7.98 5.84
CA PRO A 11 -44.06 6.79 6.34
C PRO A 11 -44.70 7.04 7.71
N THR A 12 -45.81 6.35 7.97
CA THR A 12 -46.42 6.34 9.30
C THR A 12 -45.48 5.69 10.31
N ILE A 13 -45.20 6.37 11.42
CA ILE A 13 -44.36 5.83 12.49
C ILE A 13 -45.10 4.72 13.23
N THR A 14 -44.57 3.50 13.14
CA THR A 14 -45.06 2.30 13.83
C THR A 14 -43.99 1.76 14.77
N SER A 15 -44.36 0.91 15.73
CA SER A 15 -43.37 0.26 16.61
C SER A 15 -42.35 -0.57 15.84
N ALA A 16 -42.72 -1.14 14.69
CA ALA A 16 -41.81 -1.86 13.81
C ALA A 16 -40.77 -0.92 13.17
N LEU A 17 -41.21 0.25 12.68
CA LEU A 17 -40.32 1.26 12.11
C LEU A 17 -39.36 1.83 13.17
N VAL A 18 -39.83 2.05 14.39
CA VAL A 18 -38.98 2.50 15.51
C VAL A 18 -37.88 1.47 15.81
N ALA A 19 -38.23 0.18 15.83
CA ALA A 19 -37.26 -0.89 16.03
C ALA A 19 -36.26 -1.00 14.86
N GLU A 20 -36.70 -0.79 13.62
CA GLU A 20 -35.82 -0.72 12.43
C GLU A 20 -34.81 0.44 12.52
N HIS A 21 -35.15 1.50 13.25
CA HIS A 21 -34.26 2.64 13.55
C HIS A 21 -33.34 2.37 14.76
N GLY A 22 -33.31 1.15 15.29
CA GLY A 22 -32.40 0.76 16.37
C GLY A 22 -32.71 1.40 17.73
N LEU A 23 -33.89 1.99 17.91
CA LEU A 23 -34.32 2.59 19.18
C LEU A 23 -35.08 1.58 20.02
N THR A 24 -34.77 1.51 21.32
CA THR A 24 -35.58 0.74 22.27
C THR A 24 -36.92 1.41 22.53
N LYS A 25 -37.86 0.67 23.12
CA LYS A 25 -39.15 1.21 23.52
C LYS A 25 -38.99 2.38 24.51
N GLU A 26 -38.07 2.23 25.47
CA GLU A 26 -37.76 3.24 26.49
C GLU A 26 -37.10 4.48 25.88
N GLU A 27 -36.19 4.30 24.91
CA GLU A 27 -35.59 5.40 24.15
C GLU A 27 -36.65 6.18 23.36
N TYR A 28 -37.58 5.49 22.72
CA TYR A 28 -38.68 6.11 22.00
C TYR A 28 -39.68 6.85 22.92
N GLU A 29 -40.02 6.26 24.07
CA GLU A 29 -40.84 6.93 25.09
C GLU A 29 -40.16 8.21 25.62
N ARG A 30 -38.83 8.17 25.80
CA ARG A 30 -38.03 9.33 26.19
C ARG A 30 -38.02 10.41 25.10
N LEU A 31 -37.95 10.02 23.83
CA LEU A 31 -38.09 10.95 22.70
C LEU A 31 -39.45 11.65 22.70
N ILE A 32 -40.55 10.89 22.86
CA ILE A 32 -41.89 11.48 22.97
C ILE A 32 -41.96 12.46 24.16
N GLY A 33 -41.41 12.08 25.31
CA GLY A 33 -41.36 12.94 26.49
C GLY A 33 -40.54 14.22 26.28
N MET A 34 -39.45 14.14 25.51
CA MET A 34 -38.62 15.29 25.16
C MET A 34 -39.34 16.27 24.22
N LEU A 35 -40.07 15.76 23.23
CA LEU A 35 -40.80 16.57 22.26
C LEU A 35 -42.19 17.03 22.75
N GLY A 36 -42.78 16.32 23.70
CA GLY A 36 -44.17 16.54 24.14
C GLY A 36 -45.23 16.11 23.11
N ARG A 37 -44.82 15.43 22.03
CA ARG A 37 -45.66 14.94 20.93
C ARG A 37 -45.00 13.74 20.23
N ALA A 38 -45.71 13.13 19.29
CA ALA A 38 -45.10 12.15 18.39
C ALA A 38 -44.03 12.82 17.50
N PRO A 39 -42.87 12.17 17.26
CA PRO A 39 -41.84 12.70 16.37
C PRO A 39 -42.30 12.68 14.90
N THR A 40 -41.69 13.50 14.04
CA THR A 40 -41.74 13.32 12.59
C THR A 40 -40.79 12.20 12.14
N PHE A 41 -40.91 11.73 10.89
CA PHE A 41 -39.96 10.73 10.36
C PHE A 41 -38.51 11.26 10.34
N THR A 42 -38.35 12.56 10.04
CA THR A 42 -37.04 13.24 10.11
C THR A 42 -36.49 13.29 11.54
N GLU A 43 -37.33 13.60 12.54
CA GLU A 43 -36.91 13.60 13.94
C GLU A 43 -36.56 12.20 14.46
N LEU A 44 -37.29 11.18 14.03
CA LEU A 44 -36.96 9.78 14.34
C LEU A 44 -35.58 9.41 13.81
N GLY A 45 -35.28 9.79 12.57
CA GLY A 45 -33.97 9.57 11.95
C GLY A 45 -32.83 10.30 12.65
N ILE A 46 -33.02 11.58 12.99
CA ILE A 46 -32.04 12.38 13.75
C ILE A 46 -31.68 11.69 15.07
N VAL A 47 -32.69 11.26 15.83
CA VAL A 47 -32.47 10.65 17.15
C VAL A 47 -31.88 9.25 17.02
N SER A 48 -32.33 8.47 16.04
CA SER A 48 -31.76 7.15 15.72
C SER A 48 -30.25 7.23 15.47
N ALA A 49 -29.81 8.21 14.68
CA ALA A 49 -28.40 8.38 14.35
C ALA A 49 -27.60 8.91 15.55
N LEU A 50 -28.08 9.95 16.25
CA LEU A 50 -27.38 10.56 17.38
C LEU A 50 -27.31 9.63 18.60
N TRP A 51 -28.39 8.90 18.92
CA TRP A 51 -28.45 7.98 20.07
C TRP A 51 -27.97 6.56 19.74
N SER A 52 -27.32 6.37 18.58
CA SER A 52 -26.58 5.14 18.29
C SER A 52 -25.40 4.96 19.25
N GLU A 53 -24.91 3.72 19.43
CA GLU A 53 -23.73 3.48 20.28
C GLU A 53 -22.51 4.21 19.71
N HIS A 54 -22.38 4.23 18.38
CA HIS A 54 -21.27 4.85 17.67
C HIS A 54 -21.15 6.36 17.94
N CYS A 55 -22.27 7.09 17.96
CA CYS A 55 -22.25 8.54 18.21
C CYS A 55 -22.28 8.89 19.71
N SER A 56 -23.07 8.16 20.51
CA SER A 56 -23.36 8.58 21.90
C SER A 56 -22.58 7.83 22.97
N TYR A 57 -21.86 6.75 22.62
CA TYR A 57 -21.02 6.01 23.57
C TYR A 57 -21.81 5.53 24.80
N LYS A 58 -23.04 5.04 24.60
CA LYS A 58 -24.03 4.85 25.69
C LYS A 58 -23.50 3.93 26.79
N HIS A 59 -22.78 2.88 26.43
CA HIS A 59 -22.21 1.90 27.37
C HIS A 59 -20.81 2.29 27.85
N SER A 60 -20.05 3.00 27.02
CA SER A 60 -18.64 3.29 27.28
C SER A 60 -18.42 4.61 28.03
N ARG A 61 -19.23 5.65 27.77
CA ARG A 61 -19.11 6.99 28.36
C ARG A 61 -18.99 7.00 29.89
N PRO A 62 -19.75 6.20 30.68
CA PRO A 62 -19.57 6.14 32.13
C PRO A 62 -18.19 5.61 32.57
N VAL A 63 -17.66 4.61 31.85
CA VAL A 63 -16.37 3.98 32.17
C VAL A 63 -15.20 4.88 31.75
N LEU A 64 -15.30 5.53 30.59
CA LEU A 64 -14.26 6.42 30.06
C LEU A 64 -13.95 7.60 30.99
N LYS A 65 -14.93 8.07 31.78
CA LYS A 65 -14.73 9.13 32.79
C LYS A 65 -13.69 8.78 33.87
N THR A 66 -13.30 7.50 33.97
CA THR A 66 -12.27 7.05 34.92
C THR A 66 -10.84 7.26 34.42
N LEU A 67 -10.65 7.56 33.13
CA LEU A 67 -9.33 7.80 32.54
C LEU A 67 -8.77 9.16 33.00
N PRO A 68 -7.45 9.27 33.26
CA PRO A 68 -6.83 10.56 33.55
C PRO A 68 -6.70 11.39 32.27
N THR A 69 -7.28 12.60 32.24
CA THR A 69 -7.34 13.45 31.04
C THR A 69 -6.64 14.80 31.19
N THR A 70 -6.02 15.07 32.34
CA THR A 70 -5.44 16.38 32.67
C THR A 70 -3.93 16.31 32.88
N ALA A 71 -3.22 17.27 32.32
CA ALA A 71 -1.83 17.62 32.65
C ALA A 71 -1.58 19.08 32.23
N SER A 72 -0.50 19.69 32.73
CA SER A 72 -0.21 21.12 32.49
C SER A 72 0.01 21.47 31.01
N TYR A 73 0.40 20.50 30.19
CA TYR A 73 0.65 20.64 28.76
C TYR A 73 -0.51 20.18 27.88
N VAL A 74 -1.65 19.75 28.44
CA VAL A 74 -2.85 19.42 27.65
C VAL A 74 -3.60 20.71 27.35
N LEU A 75 -3.61 21.13 26.09
CA LEU A 75 -4.33 22.32 25.61
C LEU A 75 -5.80 22.00 25.34
N GLN A 76 -6.07 20.80 24.84
CA GLN A 76 -7.41 20.28 24.59
C GLN A 76 -7.44 18.77 24.91
N GLY A 77 -8.28 18.39 25.87
CA GLY A 77 -8.56 16.99 26.21
C GLY A 77 -9.78 16.44 25.45
N PRO A 78 -10.37 15.33 25.92
CA PRO A 78 -11.54 14.73 25.27
C PRO A 78 -12.73 15.70 25.20
N GLY A 79 -13.44 15.69 24.07
CA GLY A 79 -14.62 16.53 23.83
C GLY A 79 -14.56 17.37 22.55
N GLU A 80 -13.41 17.45 21.89
CA GLU A 80 -13.25 17.98 20.53
C GLU A 80 -12.81 16.87 19.57
N ASN A 81 -12.70 17.18 18.28
CA ASN A 81 -12.40 16.20 17.23
C ASN A 81 -11.03 15.56 17.39
N ALA A 82 -10.04 16.23 17.97
CA ALA A 82 -8.77 15.60 18.34
C ALA A 82 -8.20 16.21 19.63
N GLY A 83 -7.39 15.41 20.33
CA GLY A 83 -6.68 15.88 21.52
C GLY A 83 -5.44 16.69 21.14
N VAL A 84 -5.15 17.76 21.90
CA VAL A 84 -4.05 18.68 21.61
C VAL A 84 -3.15 18.87 22.84
N ILE A 85 -1.84 18.69 22.65
CA ILE A 85 -0.82 18.92 23.67
C ILE A 85 0.19 19.97 23.22
N SER A 86 0.65 20.81 24.14
CA SER A 86 1.80 21.68 23.94
C SER A 86 3.09 20.87 23.93
N ILE A 87 4.00 21.23 23.02
CA ILE A 87 5.38 20.73 22.98
C ILE A 87 6.41 21.84 23.29
N GLY A 88 5.94 22.96 23.83
CA GLY A 88 6.74 24.16 24.11
C GLY A 88 6.92 25.06 22.88
N ASP A 89 7.56 26.21 23.09
CA ASP A 89 7.92 27.18 22.04
C ASP A 89 6.72 27.71 21.22
N GLY A 90 5.51 27.72 21.81
CA GLY A 90 4.27 28.13 21.13
C GLY A 90 3.80 27.12 20.07
N LEU A 91 4.29 25.88 20.13
CA LEU A 91 3.93 24.78 19.23
C LEU A 91 3.12 23.71 19.95
N ALA A 92 2.21 23.08 19.21
CA ALA A 92 1.36 22.01 19.71
C ALA A 92 1.21 20.86 18.70
N VAL A 93 0.82 19.71 19.23
CA VAL A 93 0.56 18.49 18.47
C VAL A 93 -0.88 18.07 18.71
N ALA A 94 -1.65 17.94 17.63
CA ALA A 94 -2.99 17.37 17.64
C ALA A 94 -2.94 15.92 17.14
N PHE A 95 -3.66 15.01 17.81
CA PHE A 95 -3.67 13.61 17.41
C PHE A 95 -4.92 12.88 17.89
N LYS A 96 -5.34 11.89 17.09
CA LYS A 96 -6.47 11.00 17.38
C LYS A 96 -6.27 9.67 16.67
N ILE A 97 -6.93 8.63 17.17
CA ILE A 97 -7.05 7.32 16.52
C ILE A 97 -8.53 6.95 16.40
N GLU A 98 -8.91 6.39 15.25
CA GLU A 98 -10.28 5.94 14.94
C GLU A 98 -10.33 4.50 14.42
N SER A 99 -11.53 3.94 14.31
CA SER A 99 -11.79 2.61 13.77
C SER A 99 -12.71 2.65 12.55
N HIS A 100 -12.44 1.79 11.57
CA HIS A 100 -13.31 1.55 10.42
C HIS A 100 -13.53 0.04 10.19
N ASN A 101 -13.79 -0.70 11.28
CA ASN A 101 -13.85 -2.17 11.31
C ASN A 101 -14.96 -2.74 10.42
N HIS A 102 -16.23 -2.41 10.72
CA HIS A 102 -17.40 -2.94 10.02
C HIS A 102 -17.40 -2.61 8.51
N PRO A 103 -17.12 -1.37 8.06
CA PRO A 103 -16.99 -1.07 6.64
C PRO A 103 -15.88 -1.87 5.98
N SER A 104 -14.71 -1.99 6.63
CA SER A 104 -13.57 -2.73 6.08
C SER A 104 -13.79 -4.24 6.02
N ALA A 105 -14.65 -4.80 6.87
CA ALA A 105 -15.04 -6.20 6.82
C ALA A 105 -15.87 -6.55 5.57
N VAL A 106 -16.62 -5.57 5.04
CA VAL A 106 -17.52 -5.76 3.89
C VAL A 106 -16.90 -5.28 2.58
N GLU A 107 -16.24 -4.11 2.59
CA GLU A 107 -15.49 -3.55 1.46
C GLU A 107 -14.13 -3.02 1.99
N PRO A 108 -13.06 -3.84 1.92
CA PRO A 108 -11.81 -3.55 2.62
C PRO A 108 -11.06 -2.34 2.08
N TYR A 109 -11.16 -2.06 0.78
CA TYR A 109 -10.41 -0.96 0.18
C TYR A 109 -11.03 0.39 0.57
N GLN A 110 -12.32 0.55 0.31
CA GLN A 110 -13.05 1.77 0.56
C GLN A 110 -13.27 1.99 2.06
N GLY A 111 -13.54 0.92 2.81
CA GLY A 111 -13.66 0.99 4.27
C GLY A 111 -12.40 1.56 4.91
N ALA A 112 -11.22 1.14 4.47
CA ALA A 112 -9.96 1.64 5.00
C ALA A 112 -9.61 3.04 4.48
N ALA A 113 -9.85 3.32 3.19
CA ALA A 113 -9.58 4.62 2.59
C ALA A 113 -10.42 5.75 3.24
N THR A 114 -11.71 5.50 3.44
CA THR A 114 -12.61 6.46 4.13
C THR A 114 -12.25 6.64 5.61
N GLY A 115 -11.76 5.58 6.26
CA GLY A 115 -11.21 5.69 7.61
C GLY A 115 -9.97 6.59 7.69
N VAL A 116 -9.09 6.56 6.68
CA VAL A 116 -7.96 7.52 6.58
C VAL A 116 -8.46 8.94 6.33
N GLY A 117 -9.45 9.14 5.47
CA GLY A 117 -10.07 10.45 5.23
C GLY A 117 -10.67 11.06 6.50
N GLY A 118 -11.46 10.28 7.25
CA GLY A 118 -12.07 10.71 8.51
C GLY A 118 -11.06 11.22 9.53
N ILE A 119 -10.04 10.41 9.83
CA ILE A 119 -9.05 10.78 10.85
C ILE A 119 -8.16 11.97 10.46
N LEU A 120 -7.96 12.21 9.16
CA LEU A 120 -7.28 13.41 8.68
C LEU A 120 -8.11 14.66 8.99
N ARG A 121 -9.43 14.62 8.73
CA ARG A 121 -10.36 15.72 9.03
C ARG A 121 -10.35 16.07 10.50
N ASP A 122 -10.45 15.08 11.37
CA ASP A 122 -10.37 15.29 12.82
C ASP A 122 -9.17 16.15 13.24
N VAL A 123 -7.99 15.86 12.68
CA VAL A 123 -6.77 16.56 13.07
C VAL A 123 -6.71 17.98 12.49
N PHE A 124 -7.05 18.18 11.21
CA PHE A 124 -6.96 19.52 10.63
C PHE A 124 -8.13 20.44 10.97
N THR A 125 -9.26 19.91 11.43
CA THR A 125 -10.34 20.73 12.02
C THR A 125 -9.86 21.47 13.27
N MET A 126 -8.90 20.91 14.01
CA MET A 126 -8.28 21.57 15.16
C MET A 126 -7.32 22.70 14.78
N GLY A 127 -7.05 22.91 13.48
CA GLY A 127 -6.01 23.83 13.00
C GLY A 127 -4.63 23.20 12.84
N ALA A 128 -4.51 21.89 13.06
CA ALA A 128 -3.25 21.18 12.94
C ALA A 128 -3.02 20.61 11.55
N ARG A 129 -1.83 20.86 10.99
CA ARG A 129 -1.46 20.26 9.71
C ARG A 129 -1.04 18.80 9.94
N PRO A 130 -1.70 17.81 9.34
CA PRO A 130 -1.26 16.42 9.39
C PRO A 130 0.19 16.28 8.92
N ILE A 131 0.99 15.57 9.70
CA ILE A 131 2.40 15.28 9.42
C ILE A 131 2.72 13.78 9.39
N ALA A 132 1.86 12.94 9.98
CA ALA A 132 2.08 11.51 10.08
C ALA A 132 0.77 10.74 10.24
N MET A 133 0.74 9.54 9.67
CA MET A 133 -0.30 8.53 9.84
C MET A 133 0.29 7.25 10.45
N LEU A 134 -0.51 6.55 11.26
CA LEU A 134 -0.18 5.22 11.77
C LEU A 134 -1.40 4.32 11.67
N ASN A 135 -1.19 3.01 11.52
CA ASN A 135 -2.30 2.05 11.44
C ASN A 135 -2.11 0.88 12.41
N SER A 136 -3.16 0.51 13.13
CA SER A 136 -3.23 -0.75 13.89
C SER A 136 -4.25 -1.67 13.22
N LEU A 137 -3.75 -2.78 12.69
CA LEU A 137 -4.53 -3.71 11.88
C LEU A 137 -4.58 -5.10 12.52
N ARG A 138 -5.74 -5.75 12.51
CA ARG A 138 -5.95 -7.11 13.04
C ARG A 138 -6.75 -7.94 12.04
N PHE A 139 -6.25 -9.13 11.71
CA PHE A 139 -6.86 -10.03 10.73
C PHE A 139 -6.80 -11.50 11.18
N GLY A 140 -7.57 -12.36 10.51
CA GLY A 140 -7.49 -13.83 10.66
C GLY A 140 -6.20 -14.45 10.14
N SER A 141 -6.19 -15.76 9.93
CA SER A 141 -5.06 -16.45 9.30
C SER A 141 -4.88 -16.04 7.84
N LEU A 142 -3.64 -15.78 7.42
CA LEU A 142 -3.30 -15.54 6.02
C LEU A 142 -3.46 -16.78 5.12
N ASP A 143 -3.70 -17.97 5.69
CA ASP A 143 -4.05 -19.18 4.92
C ASP A 143 -5.44 -19.09 4.30
N ASP A 144 -6.33 -18.28 4.90
CA ASP A 144 -7.66 -18.02 4.37
C ASP A 144 -7.62 -16.98 3.23
N SER A 145 -8.29 -17.31 2.12
CA SER A 145 -8.32 -16.45 0.92
C SER A 145 -9.10 -15.14 1.10
N ARG A 146 -10.16 -15.15 1.90
CA ARG A 146 -10.92 -13.95 2.28
C ARG A 146 -10.08 -13.06 3.18
N VAL A 147 -9.34 -13.62 4.13
CA VAL A 147 -8.42 -12.83 4.97
C VAL A 147 -7.35 -12.15 4.12
N ARG A 148 -6.74 -12.86 3.16
CA ARG A 148 -5.80 -12.24 2.19
C ARG A 148 -6.45 -11.12 1.38
N TYR A 149 -7.71 -11.28 0.98
CA TYR A 149 -8.49 -10.23 0.30
C TYR A 149 -8.71 -9.00 1.19
N LEU A 150 -9.13 -9.20 2.45
CA LEU A 150 -9.33 -8.13 3.42
C LEU A 150 -8.01 -7.39 3.69
N PHE A 151 -6.95 -8.12 4.00
CA PHE A 151 -5.64 -7.55 4.29
C PHE A 151 -5.10 -6.74 3.11
N SER A 152 -5.12 -7.30 1.90
CA SER A 152 -4.63 -6.59 0.70
C SER A 152 -5.49 -5.40 0.31
N GLY A 153 -6.81 -5.49 0.45
CA GLY A 153 -7.73 -4.37 0.22
C GLY A 153 -7.48 -3.23 1.18
N VAL A 154 -7.39 -3.51 2.49
CA VAL A 154 -7.15 -2.51 3.53
C VAL A 154 -5.81 -1.82 3.35
N VAL A 155 -4.73 -2.59 3.16
CA VAL A 155 -3.39 -2.02 2.93
C VAL A 155 -3.39 -1.13 1.69
N LYS A 156 -3.99 -1.57 0.59
CA LYS A 156 -4.05 -0.76 -0.63
C LYS A 156 -4.89 0.52 -0.44
N GLY A 157 -6.04 0.43 0.24
CA GLY A 157 -6.91 1.57 0.51
C GLY A 157 -6.22 2.65 1.36
N ILE A 158 -5.53 2.24 2.43
CA ILE A 158 -4.72 3.12 3.27
C ILE A 158 -3.62 3.80 2.45
N GLY A 159 -2.87 3.01 1.68
CA GLY A 159 -1.76 3.50 0.87
C GLY A 159 -2.24 4.51 -0.18
N ASP A 160 -3.24 4.15 -0.98
CA ASP A 160 -3.74 5.02 -2.05
C ASP A 160 -4.26 6.35 -1.50
N TYR A 161 -5.04 6.34 -0.42
CA TYR A 161 -5.57 7.57 0.15
C TYR A 161 -4.47 8.45 0.77
N GLY A 162 -3.63 7.89 1.65
CA GLY A 162 -2.54 8.63 2.30
C GLY A 162 -1.51 9.18 1.31
N ASN A 163 -1.14 8.38 0.30
CA ASN A 163 -0.21 8.78 -0.75
C ASN A 163 -0.76 9.91 -1.62
N CYS A 164 -2.06 9.86 -1.98
CA CYS A 164 -2.70 10.90 -2.79
C CYS A 164 -2.82 12.24 -2.04
N VAL A 165 -3.20 12.22 -0.76
CA VAL A 165 -3.23 13.45 0.07
C VAL A 165 -1.81 13.97 0.34
N GLY A 166 -0.81 13.07 0.30
CA GLY A 166 0.58 13.39 0.58
C GLY A 166 0.88 13.51 2.07
N ILE A 167 0.29 12.61 2.87
CA ILE A 167 0.60 12.45 4.30
C ILE A 167 1.25 11.07 4.51
N PRO A 168 2.48 11.01 5.05
CA PRO A 168 3.20 9.75 5.16
C PRO A 168 2.61 8.85 6.25
N THR A 169 2.52 7.55 5.98
CA THR A 169 2.26 6.53 7.00
C THR A 169 3.58 6.03 7.55
N VAL A 170 3.89 6.38 8.80
CA VAL A 170 5.26 6.27 9.34
C VAL A 170 5.43 5.15 10.36
N ALA A 171 4.36 4.67 10.97
CA ALA A 171 4.40 3.58 11.95
C ALA A 171 3.07 2.82 11.98
N GLY A 172 3.02 1.74 12.76
CA GLY A 172 1.83 0.91 12.90
C GLY A 172 2.14 -0.46 13.48
N GLU A 173 1.11 -1.29 13.56
CA GLU A 173 1.19 -2.69 13.99
C GLU A 173 0.19 -3.54 13.20
N ILE A 174 0.55 -4.81 12.94
CA ILE A 174 -0.29 -5.75 12.21
C ILE A 174 -0.20 -7.10 12.92
N VAL A 175 -1.32 -7.61 13.41
CA VAL A 175 -1.41 -8.89 14.12
C VAL A 175 -2.39 -9.81 13.39
N PHE A 176 -2.04 -11.09 13.32
CA PHE A 176 -2.86 -12.14 12.72
C PHE A 176 -3.25 -13.16 13.79
N ASP A 177 -4.55 -13.37 13.99
CA ASP A 177 -5.11 -14.33 14.94
C ASP A 177 -6.53 -14.73 14.50
N SER A 178 -6.90 -16.00 14.69
CA SER A 178 -8.21 -16.52 14.28
C SER A 178 -9.38 -15.81 14.97
N ALA A 179 -9.15 -15.19 16.14
CA ALA A 179 -10.15 -14.36 16.81
C ALA A 179 -10.64 -13.17 15.96
N TYR A 180 -9.88 -12.73 14.95
CA TYR A 180 -10.22 -11.61 14.06
C TYR A 180 -10.66 -12.05 12.66
N GLU A 181 -10.83 -13.35 12.41
CA GLU A 181 -11.05 -13.90 11.07
C GLU A 181 -12.34 -13.40 10.40
N ASN A 182 -13.41 -13.27 11.18
CA ASN A 182 -14.72 -12.81 10.69
C ASN A 182 -14.97 -11.32 10.95
N ASN A 183 -14.15 -10.68 11.79
CA ASN A 183 -14.28 -9.28 12.15
C ASN A 183 -12.88 -8.63 12.24
N PRO A 184 -12.34 -8.14 11.11
CA PRO A 184 -11.05 -7.48 11.09
C PRO A 184 -11.12 -6.13 11.81
N LEU A 185 -10.04 -5.76 12.51
CA LEU A 185 -9.92 -4.43 13.11
C LEU A 185 -9.01 -3.56 12.22
N VAL A 186 -9.52 -2.38 11.87
CA VAL A 186 -8.82 -1.41 11.01
C VAL A 186 -8.85 -0.07 11.70
N ASN A 187 -7.76 0.26 12.40
CA ASN A 187 -7.62 1.49 13.14
C ASN A 187 -6.59 2.41 12.49
N ALA A 188 -6.94 3.68 12.29
CA ALA A 188 -6.08 4.70 11.70
C ALA A 188 -5.86 5.83 12.70
N MET A 189 -4.61 6.25 12.87
CA MET A 189 -4.20 7.36 13.73
C MET A 189 -3.58 8.45 12.88
N CYS A 190 -3.92 9.70 13.17
CA CYS A 190 -3.29 10.86 12.56
C CYS A 190 -2.61 11.72 13.63
N VAL A 191 -1.46 12.31 13.27
CA VAL A 191 -0.72 13.28 14.08
C VAL A 191 -0.46 14.52 13.24
N GLY A 192 -0.84 15.69 13.78
CA GLY A 192 -0.66 16.99 13.16
C GLY A 192 0.12 17.96 14.05
N LEU A 193 0.79 18.92 13.40
CA LEU A 193 1.58 19.97 14.05
C LEU A 193 0.91 21.34 13.81
N MET A 194 0.93 22.20 14.83
CA MET A 194 0.35 23.54 14.77
C MET A 194 1.07 24.54 15.68
N HIS A 195 0.74 25.82 15.50
CA HIS A 195 0.97 26.84 16.52
C HIS A 195 -0.17 26.82 17.55
N GLU A 196 0.14 27.10 18.81
CA GLU A 196 -0.87 27.11 19.89
C GLU A 196 -1.98 28.14 19.64
N GLU A 197 -1.66 29.26 18.98
CA GLU A 197 -2.61 30.32 18.63
C GLU A 197 -3.59 29.95 17.49
N ASP A 198 -3.24 28.95 16.67
CA ASP A 198 -4.09 28.47 15.57
C ASP A 198 -5.19 27.51 16.08
N LEU A 199 -5.24 27.23 17.39
CA LEU A 199 -6.23 26.32 17.98
C LEU A 199 -7.63 26.89 17.90
N ILE A 200 -8.46 26.23 17.11
CA ILE A 200 -9.89 26.50 16.97
C ILE A 200 -10.70 25.37 17.62
N ARG A 201 -11.88 25.71 18.15
CA ARG A 201 -12.81 24.77 18.77
C ARG A 201 -14.11 24.70 17.96
N ALA A 202 -14.82 23.59 18.05
CA ALA A 202 -16.10 23.42 17.37
C ALA A 202 -17.28 23.96 18.20
N LYS A 203 -17.20 25.23 18.59
CA LYS A 203 -18.22 25.90 19.42
C LYS A 203 -18.96 26.97 18.62
N ALA A 204 -20.25 26.75 18.33
CA ALA A 204 -21.06 27.81 17.72
C ALA A 204 -21.28 28.94 18.73
N GLU A 205 -20.97 30.17 18.32
CA GLU A 205 -21.24 31.36 19.12
C GLU A 205 -21.52 32.56 18.21
N GLY A 206 -22.07 33.62 18.80
CA GLY A 206 -22.49 34.83 18.10
C GLY A 206 -23.83 34.64 17.38
N VAL A 207 -24.91 35.02 18.06
CA VAL A 207 -26.27 35.02 17.48
C VAL A 207 -26.29 35.82 16.17
N GLY A 208 -26.85 35.22 15.12
CA GLY A 208 -26.91 35.75 13.77
C GLY A 208 -25.67 35.45 12.91
N ASN A 209 -24.68 34.70 13.42
CA ASN A 209 -23.60 34.19 12.58
C ASN A 209 -24.14 33.11 11.62
N PRO A 210 -23.79 33.17 10.32
CA PRO A 210 -24.23 32.19 9.34
C PRO A 210 -23.50 30.84 9.50
N ILE A 211 -24.27 29.77 9.32
CA ILE A 211 -23.79 28.39 9.27
C ILE A 211 -23.66 27.99 7.80
N MET A 212 -22.48 27.50 7.43
CA MET A 212 -22.10 27.17 6.07
C MET A 212 -21.70 25.71 5.93
N ALA A 213 -22.28 25.02 4.94
CA ALA A 213 -21.78 23.72 4.48
C ALA A 213 -20.71 23.95 3.42
N VAL A 214 -19.54 23.33 3.60
CA VAL A 214 -18.38 23.52 2.73
C VAL A 214 -17.77 22.18 2.32
N GLY A 215 -17.14 22.13 1.14
CA GLY A 215 -16.53 20.92 0.59
C GLY A 215 -17.37 20.27 -0.50
N ALA A 216 -17.45 18.93 -0.49
CA ALA A 216 -18.21 18.15 -1.45
C ALA A 216 -19.74 18.34 -1.34
N ARG A 217 -20.49 17.92 -2.37
CA ARG A 217 -21.96 17.98 -2.38
C ARG A 217 -22.56 16.75 -1.70
N THR A 218 -23.64 16.96 -0.96
CA THR A 218 -24.37 15.92 -0.22
C THR A 218 -25.10 14.96 -1.19
N GLY A 219 -24.82 13.66 -1.11
CA GLY A 219 -25.49 12.59 -1.86
C GLY A 219 -26.17 11.58 -0.94
N ARG A 220 -26.79 10.53 -1.49
CA ARG A 220 -27.42 9.44 -0.70
C ARG A 220 -26.39 8.42 -0.20
N ASP A 221 -25.29 8.90 0.37
CA ASP A 221 -24.17 8.09 0.80
C ASP A 221 -24.28 7.74 2.28
N GLY A 222 -24.10 6.47 2.64
CA GLY A 222 -23.94 6.05 4.04
C GLY A 222 -25.12 6.28 4.98
N ILE A 223 -26.34 6.50 4.48
CA ILE A 223 -27.51 6.71 5.34
C ILE A 223 -27.73 5.45 6.21
N HIS A 224 -27.73 5.64 7.53
CA HIS A 224 -27.69 4.62 8.59
C HIS A 224 -26.32 3.93 8.82
N GLY A 225 -25.21 4.55 8.42
CA GLY A 225 -23.86 4.04 8.68
C GLY A 225 -23.55 3.89 10.17
N ALA A 226 -23.87 4.91 10.98
CA ALA A 226 -23.70 4.87 12.44
C ALA A 226 -24.48 3.72 13.12
N SER A 227 -25.72 3.46 12.67
CA SER A 227 -26.53 2.34 13.16
C SER A 227 -25.94 0.99 12.73
N PHE A 228 -25.43 0.90 11.49
CA PHE A 228 -24.75 -0.30 10.98
C PHE A 228 -23.49 -0.65 11.79
N ALA A 229 -22.74 0.34 12.28
CA ALA A 229 -21.58 0.12 13.15
C ALA A 229 -21.95 -0.23 14.61
N SER A 230 -23.25 -0.29 14.94
CA SER A 230 -23.79 -0.59 16.28
C SER A 230 -24.51 -1.95 16.35
N GLU A 231 -24.35 -2.81 15.34
CA GLU A 231 -24.96 -4.15 15.23
C GLU A 231 -23.89 -5.23 14.98
N ASP A 232 -24.17 -6.48 15.36
CA ASP A 232 -23.24 -7.60 15.14
C ASP A 232 -23.10 -7.95 13.64
N LEU A 233 -21.90 -8.39 13.22
CA LEU A 233 -21.67 -8.82 11.83
C LEU A 233 -22.39 -10.14 11.53
N SER A 234 -23.17 -10.16 10.45
CA SER A 234 -23.94 -11.32 9.99
C SER A 234 -23.94 -11.45 8.47
N ALA A 235 -24.37 -12.59 7.94
CA ALA A 235 -24.51 -12.79 6.49
C ALA A 235 -25.45 -11.76 5.81
N ALA A 236 -26.39 -11.15 6.57
CA ALA A 236 -27.23 -10.06 6.08
C ALA A 236 -26.47 -8.73 5.90
N SER A 237 -25.29 -8.59 6.53
CA SER A 237 -24.43 -7.39 6.44
C SER A 237 -23.79 -7.25 5.06
N ASP A 238 -23.52 -8.37 4.37
CA ASP A 238 -22.99 -8.36 3.00
C ASP A 238 -23.96 -7.70 1.99
N ALA A 239 -25.28 -7.78 2.24
CA ALA A 239 -26.29 -7.12 1.42
C ALA A 239 -26.25 -5.59 1.53
N LYS A 240 -25.57 -5.04 2.54
CA LYS A 240 -25.42 -3.59 2.78
C LYS A 240 -24.19 -2.99 2.07
N ARG A 241 -23.39 -3.79 1.32
CA ARG A 241 -22.21 -3.34 0.55
C ARG A 241 -22.40 -2.09 -0.32
N PRO A 242 -23.56 -1.88 -1.01
CA PRO A 242 -23.78 -0.67 -1.82
C PRO A 242 -23.81 0.64 -1.00
N ARG A 243 -23.90 0.55 0.33
CA ARG A 243 -23.92 1.71 1.24
C ARG A 243 -22.51 2.16 1.65
N ILE A 244 -21.46 1.40 1.29
CA ILE A 244 -20.09 1.74 1.66
C ILE A 244 -19.57 2.81 0.70
N GLN A 245 -19.11 3.90 1.31
CA GLN A 245 -18.79 5.14 0.64
C GLN A 245 -17.45 5.04 -0.08
N VAL A 246 -17.25 5.90 -1.06
CA VAL A 246 -15.97 6.03 -1.77
C VAL A 246 -15.33 7.35 -1.34
N GLY A 247 -14.12 7.29 -0.82
CA GLY A 247 -13.37 8.50 -0.44
C GLY A 247 -12.70 9.15 -1.65
N ASP A 248 -12.61 10.48 -1.64
CA ASP A 248 -11.92 11.29 -2.64
C ASP A 248 -10.71 12.02 -2.02
N PRO A 249 -9.51 11.41 -2.03
CA PRO A 249 -8.32 12.00 -1.43
C PRO A 249 -7.87 13.31 -2.09
N PHE A 250 -8.29 13.58 -3.33
CA PHE A 250 -7.93 14.82 -4.01
C PHE A 250 -8.75 15.99 -3.47
N THR A 251 -10.06 15.80 -3.32
CA THR A 251 -10.93 16.80 -2.68
C THR A 251 -10.54 16.99 -1.22
N GLU A 252 -10.20 15.92 -0.50
CA GLU A 252 -9.73 15.99 0.89
C GLU A 252 -8.45 16.84 1.02
N LYS A 253 -7.52 16.73 0.07
CA LYS A 253 -6.32 17.57 0.04
C LYS A 253 -6.66 19.06 -0.13
N LEU A 254 -7.61 19.39 -0.99
CA LEU A 254 -8.07 20.78 -1.16
C LEU A 254 -8.75 21.28 0.11
N LEU A 255 -9.59 20.44 0.72
CA LEU A 255 -10.31 20.74 1.96
C LEU A 255 -9.36 21.00 3.13
N LEU A 256 -8.28 20.22 3.24
CA LEU A 256 -7.22 20.42 4.22
C LEU A 256 -6.57 21.79 4.07
N GLU A 257 -6.14 22.17 2.85
CA GLU A 257 -5.47 23.46 2.64
C GLU A 257 -6.43 24.64 2.86
N ALA A 258 -7.67 24.52 2.39
CA ALA A 258 -8.70 25.54 2.61
C ALA A 258 -9.07 25.70 4.09
N SER A 259 -9.19 24.60 4.84
CA SER A 259 -9.53 24.65 6.27
C SER A 259 -8.46 25.35 7.09
N LEU A 260 -7.18 25.03 6.83
CA LEU A 260 -6.06 25.70 7.51
C LEU A 260 -5.98 27.19 7.13
N GLU A 261 -6.31 27.57 5.89
CA GLU A 261 -6.39 28.99 5.48
C GLU A 261 -7.57 29.72 6.14
N LEU A 262 -8.74 29.07 6.24
CA LEU A 262 -9.91 29.61 6.92
C LEU A 262 -9.63 29.90 8.39
N ILE A 263 -9.01 28.96 9.10
CA ILE A 263 -8.67 29.11 10.53
C ILE A 263 -7.73 30.31 10.71
N LYS A 264 -6.69 30.42 9.89
CA LYS A 264 -5.71 31.52 9.95
C LYS A 264 -6.28 32.88 9.56
N SER A 265 -7.34 32.92 8.76
CA SER A 265 -7.96 34.17 8.31
C SER A 265 -8.67 34.93 9.43
N GLY A 266 -9.09 34.24 10.50
CA GLY A 266 -9.91 34.81 11.57
C GLY A 266 -11.37 35.10 11.16
N HIS A 267 -11.79 34.78 9.93
CA HIS A 267 -13.15 35.02 9.44
C HIS A 267 -14.19 34.03 9.97
N ILE A 268 -13.75 32.93 10.56
CA ILE A 268 -14.62 31.89 11.12
C ILE A 268 -14.56 31.89 12.65
N VAL A 269 -15.60 31.34 13.25
CA VAL A 269 -15.77 31.17 14.69
C VAL A 269 -15.60 29.72 15.09
N ALA A 270 -16.15 28.81 14.28
CA ALA A 270 -16.08 27.38 14.49
C ALA A 270 -15.98 26.65 13.15
N ILE A 271 -15.40 25.46 13.23
CA ILE A 271 -15.29 24.50 12.14
C ILE A 271 -15.46 23.10 12.73
N GLN A 272 -16.17 22.23 12.02
CA GLN A 272 -16.44 20.85 12.43
C GLN A 272 -16.42 19.96 11.20
N ASP A 273 -15.91 18.74 11.34
CA ASP A 273 -16.03 17.73 10.30
C ASP A 273 -17.48 17.24 10.17
N MET A 274 -17.80 16.62 9.03
CA MET A 274 -19.08 15.95 8.84
C MET A 274 -18.86 14.45 8.63
N GLY A 275 -18.74 13.71 9.74
CA GLY A 275 -18.58 12.26 9.79
C GLY A 275 -19.89 11.49 9.94
N ALA A 276 -19.94 10.58 10.92
CA ALA A 276 -21.11 9.77 11.23
C ALA A 276 -22.33 10.64 11.59
N ALA A 277 -23.52 10.27 11.11
CA ALA A 277 -24.74 11.10 11.17
C ALA A 277 -24.65 12.47 10.45
N GLY A 278 -23.57 12.74 9.72
CA GLY A 278 -23.45 13.83 8.77
C GLY A 278 -23.74 15.22 9.34
N LEU A 279 -24.66 15.94 8.71
CA LEU A 279 -25.02 17.30 9.12
C LEU A 279 -25.67 17.33 10.51
N THR A 280 -26.34 16.25 10.88
CA THR A 280 -27.08 16.16 12.15
C THR A 280 -26.17 16.23 13.36
N SER A 281 -25.15 15.35 13.44
CA SER A 281 -24.16 15.35 14.53
C SER A 281 -23.38 16.67 14.57
N SER A 282 -22.81 17.02 13.42
CA SER A 282 -21.93 18.19 13.29
C SER A 282 -22.58 19.47 13.80
N SER A 283 -23.86 19.71 13.44
CA SER A 283 -24.55 20.92 13.82
C SER A 283 -25.20 20.86 15.20
N ALA A 284 -25.72 19.70 15.63
CA ALA A 284 -26.31 19.55 16.95
C ALA A 284 -25.24 19.63 18.06
N GLU A 285 -24.09 18.98 17.87
CA GLU A 285 -22.98 19.04 18.82
C GLU A 285 -22.36 20.43 18.90
N MET A 286 -22.18 21.08 17.75
CA MET A 286 -21.64 22.44 17.72
C MET A 286 -22.56 23.45 18.43
N ALA A 287 -23.88 23.27 18.31
CA ALA A 287 -24.88 24.06 19.02
C ALA A 287 -24.86 23.79 20.53
N GLU A 288 -24.76 22.53 20.95
CA GLU A 288 -24.70 22.13 22.36
C GLU A 288 -23.45 22.65 23.05
N ARG A 289 -22.27 22.47 22.44
CA ARG A 289 -20.99 23.04 22.94
C ARG A 289 -21.05 24.57 23.02
N GLY A 290 -21.80 25.18 22.11
CA GLY A 290 -22.08 26.62 22.02
C GLY A 290 -22.97 27.18 23.12
N ASP A 291 -23.82 26.34 23.71
CA ASP A 291 -25.01 26.74 24.48
C ASP A 291 -25.89 27.75 23.70
N VAL A 292 -26.13 27.44 22.42
CA VAL A 292 -26.92 28.25 21.47
C VAL A 292 -27.91 27.39 20.72
N GLY A 293 -28.90 28.00 20.07
CA GLY A 293 -29.70 27.31 19.07
C GLY A 293 -29.17 27.49 17.67
N VAL A 294 -29.66 26.65 16.76
CA VAL A 294 -29.35 26.72 15.33
C VAL A 294 -30.60 26.48 14.49
N THR A 295 -30.70 27.18 13.36
CA THR A 295 -31.68 26.87 12.31
C THR A 295 -30.95 26.46 11.05
N ILE A 296 -31.35 25.34 10.44
CA ILE A 296 -30.80 24.80 9.20
C ILE A 296 -31.92 24.63 8.18
N ASP A 297 -31.74 25.20 6.99
CA ASP A 297 -32.63 25.03 5.84
C ASP A 297 -32.03 24.02 4.87
N VAL A 298 -32.62 22.81 4.83
CA VAL A 298 -32.09 21.71 4.00
C VAL A 298 -32.16 22.00 2.51
N THR A 299 -33.01 22.95 2.07
CA THR A 299 -33.13 23.33 0.65
C THR A 299 -31.91 24.10 0.15
N LYS A 300 -31.11 24.67 1.05
CA LYS A 300 -29.88 25.42 0.74
C LYS A 300 -28.63 24.55 0.78
N VAL A 301 -28.73 23.32 1.28
CA VAL A 301 -27.61 22.39 1.33
C VAL A 301 -27.24 21.96 -0.09
N PRO A 302 -25.98 22.09 -0.53
CA PRO A 302 -25.57 21.64 -1.85
C PRO A 302 -25.75 20.12 -1.99
N THR A 303 -26.60 19.69 -2.92
CA THR A 303 -26.82 18.25 -3.18
C THR A 303 -26.22 17.80 -4.52
N ARG A 304 -25.79 16.54 -4.56
CA ARG A 304 -25.34 15.84 -5.78
C ARG A 304 -26.52 15.27 -6.56
N GLU A 305 -27.58 14.90 -5.85
CA GLU A 305 -28.78 14.26 -6.40
C GLU A 305 -30.00 15.17 -6.24
N SER A 306 -30.89 15.19 -7.24
CA SER A 306 -32.15 15.91 -7.19
C SER A 306 -33.19 15.16 -6.35
N GLY A 307 -34.06 15.90 -5.65
CA GLY A 307 -35.20 15.35 -4.92
C GLY A 307 -34.83 14.62 -3.64
N MET A 308 -33.68 14.91 -3.05
CA MET A 308 -33.32 14.40 -1.72
C MET A 308 -34.29 14.96 -0.66
N THR A 309 -34.72 14.10 0.24
CA THR A 309 -35.62 14.46 1.35
C THR A 309 -34.83 15.10 2.51
N PRO A 310 -35.48 15.86 3.41
CA PRO A 310 -34.81 16.39 4.61
C PRO A 310 -34.11 15.30 5.42
N TYR A 311 -34.75 14.13 5.55
CA TYR A 311 -34.20 12.93 6.18
C TYR A 311 -32.86 12.51 5.52
N GLU A 312 -32.84 12.39 4.19
CA GLU A 312 -31.64 11.96 3.45
C GLU A 312 -30.51 13.01 3.50
N VAL A 313 -30.85 14.31 3.43
CA VAL A 313 -29.85 15.39 3.48
C VAL A 313 -29.16 15.45 4.83
N LEU A 314 -29.93 15.31 5.91
CA LEU A 314 -29.43 15.40 7.29
C LEU A 314 -28.57 14.20 7.70
N LEU A 315 -28.96 13.00 7.28
CA LEU A 315 -28.33 11.73 7.67
C LEU A 315 -27.32 11.21 6.63
N SER A 316 -27.13 11.94 5.55
CA SER A 316 -26.08 11.63 4.57
C SER A 316 -24.71 11.77 5.20
N GLU A 317 -23.91 10.71 5.04
CA GLU A 317 -22.53 10.63 5.50
C GLU A 317 -21.55 10.80 4.32
N SER A 318 -21.95 11.50 3.24
CA SER A 318 -21.06 11.83 2.13
C SER A 318 -19.74 12.43 2.64
N GLN A 319 -18.63 11.94 2.10
CA GLN A 319 -17.27 12.28 2.52
C GLN A 319 -16.83 13.69 2.07
N GLU A 320 -15.67 14.14 2.58
CA GLU A 320 -15.02 15.41 2.22
C GLU A 320 -15.90 16.66 2.43
N ARG A 321 -16.63 16.72 3.55
CA ARG A 321 -17.50 17.85 3.93
C ARG A 321 -17.18 18.37 5.33
N MET A 322 -17.43 19.65 5.51
CA MET A 322 -17.24 20.35 6.79
C MET A 322 -18.39 21.34 7.03
N LEU A 323 -18.65 21.62 8.31
CA LEU A 323 -19.55 22.65 8.77
C LEU A 323 -18.74 23.83 9.34
N VAL A 324 -19.03 25.04 8.88
CA VAL A 324 -18.33 26.26 9.29
C VAL A 324 -19.32 27.29 9.83
N VAL A 325 -18.99 27.93 10.94
CA VAL A 325 -19.69 29.13 11.42
C VAL A 325 -18.85 30.34 11.05
N ALA A 326 -19.28 31.09 10.04
CA ALA A 326 -18.57 32.31 9.65
C ALA A 326 -18.99 33.48 10.54
N ARG A 327 -18.09 34.44 10.77
CA ARG A 327 -18.45 35.70 11.41
C ARG A 327 -19.40 36.45 10.48
N LYS A 328 -20.48 36.99 11.03
CA LYS A 328 -21.47 37.78 10.27
C LYS A 328 -20.79 38.92 9.50
N GLY A 329 -21.06 39.00 8.20
CA GLY A 329 -20.45 39.99 7.30
C GLY A 329 -19.14 39.53 6.63
N HIS A 330 -18.63 38.34 6.95
CA HIS A 330 -17.43 37.75 6.34
C HIS A 330 -17.72 36.54 5.41
N GLU A 331 -18.98 36.37 4.99
CA GLU A 331 -19.42 35.23 4.19
C GLU A 331 -18.72 35.16 2.83
N GLU A 332 -18.48 36.31 2.20
CA GLU A 332 -17.82 36.36 0.89
C GLU A 332 -16.32 36.10 0.97
N GLU A 333 -15.65 36.49 2.06
CA GLU A 333 -14.25 36.15 2.33
C GLU A 333 -14.09 34.65 2.53
N VAL A 334 -14.98 34.02 3.30
CA VAL A 334 -15.02 32.55 3.45
C VAL A 334 -15.26 31.87 2.10
N ARG A 335 -16.20 32.37 1.29
CA ARG A 335 -16.43 31.87 -0.08
C ARG A 335 -15.22 32.08 -0.99
N ALA A 336 -14.50 33.20 -0.87
CA ALA A 336 -13.34 33.49 -1.69
C ALA A 336 -12.20 32.50 -1.41
N ILE A 337 -11.94 32.18 -0.14
CA ILE A 337 -10.97 31.15 0.25
C ILE A 337 -11.38 29.78 -0.33
N LEU A 338 -12.63 29.38 -0.17
CA LEU A 338 -13.09 28.08 -0.68
C LEU A 338 -13.08 28.01 -2.21
N ARG A 339 -13.47 29.08 -2.92
CA ARG A 339 -13.38 29.16 -4.39
C ARG A 339 -11.94 29.07 -4.90
N LYS A 340 -10.97 29.65 -4.20
CA LYS A 340 -9.54 29.55 -4.53
C LYS A 340 -9.06 28.09 -4.56
N TRP A 341 -9.63 27.25 -3.70
CA TRP A 341 -9.33 25.82 -3.61
C TRP A 341 -10.33 24.92 -4.35
N ASP A 342 -11.18 25.50 -5.21
CA ASP A 342 -12.22 24.79 -5.99
C ASP A 342 -13.25 24.01 -5.14
N LEU A 343 -13.58 24.53 -3.95
CA LEU A 343 -14.55 23.94 -3.03
C LEU A 343 -15.88 24.68 -3.02
N THR A 344 -16.97 23.93 -2.85
CA THR A 344 -18.30 24.51 -2.71
C THR A 344 -18.48 25.10 -1.32
N ALA A 345 -19.21 26.22 -1.23
CA ALA A 345 -19.57 26.86 0.03
C ALA A 345 -21.00 27.39 -0.07
N ALA A 346 -21.87 27.04 0.88
CA ALA A 346 -23.24 27.54 0.92
C ALA A 346 -23.67 27.87 2.34
N VAL A 347 -24.29 29.05 2.52
CA VAL A 347 -24.98 29.40 3.76
C VAL A 347 -26.27 28.57 3.83
N ILE A 348 -26.33 27.67 4.80
CA ILE A 348 -27.44 26.74 4.99
C ILE A 348 -28.29 27.09 6.20
N GLY A 349 -27.79 27.96 7.08
CA GLY A 349 -28.45 28.22 8.36
C GLY A 349 -27.84 29.40 9.12
N GLU A 350 -28.26 29.55 10.36
CA GLU A 350 -27.79 30.59 11.27
C GLU A 350 -27.82 30.14 12.74
N VAL A 351 -26.94 30.73 13.54
CA VAL A 351 -26.96 30.63 15.00
C VAL A 351 -28.05 31.54 15.56
N ILE A 352 -28.90 31.04 16.45
CA ILE A 352 -30.05 31.76 17.00
C ILE A 352 -30.01 31.80 18.54
N ALA A 353 -30.68 32.79 19.13
CA ALA A 353 -30.75 32.95 20.59
C ALA A 353 -31.69 31.94 21.27
N GLU A 354 -32.72 31.49 20.55
CA GLU A 354 -33.65 30.46 21.05
C GLU A 354 -32.89 29.14 21.16
N LEU A 355 -32.87 28.51 22.34
CA LEU A 355 -32.19 27.23 22.55
C LEU A 355 -32.97 26.07 21.93
N VAL A 356 -33.01 26.03 20.60
CA VAL A 356 -33.65 24.99 19.79
C VAL A 356 -32.72 24.56 18.67
N TYR A 357 -32.77 23.26 18.34
CA TYR A 357 -32.21 22.73 17.10
C TYR A 357 -33.35 22.62 16.09
N ARG A 358 -33.39 23.54 15.12
CA ARG A 358 -34.50 23.67 14.16
C ARG A 358 -34.03 23.32 12.75
N VAL A 359 -34.78 22.47 12.07
CA VAL A 359 -34.57 22.14 10.66
C VAL A 359 -35.80 22.54 9.86
N THR A 360 -35.59 23.26 8.75
CA THR A 360 -36.64 23.68 7.84
C THR A 360 -36.44 23.14 6.42
N GLU A 361 -37.54 22.93 5.71
CA GLU A 361 -37.61 22.72 4.26
C GLU A 361 -38.27 23.98 3.68
N GLY A 362 -37.47 25.01 3.37
CA GLY A 362 -37.98 26.34 3.06
C GLY A 362 -38.67 26.97 4.27
N GLU A 363 -39.96 27.31 4.14
CA GLU A 363 -40.76 27.90 5.24
C GLU A 363 -41.33 26.84 6.22
N ARG A 364 -41.27 25.55 5.89
CA ARG A 364 -41.82 24.47 6.74
C ARG A 364 -40.80 24.01 7.76
N VAL A 365 -41.17 23.97 9.04
CA VAL A 365 -40.38 23.29 10.09
C VAL A 365 -40.62 21.78 10.04
N VAL A 366 -39.58 21.01 9.74
CA VAL A 366 -39.64 19.55 9.57
C VAL A 366 -39.06 18.77 10.76
N ALA A 367 -38.22 19.42 11.57
CA ALA A 367 -37.76 18.93 12.85
C ALA A 367 -37.47 20.10 13.81
N GLU A 368 -37.82 19.96 15.10
CA GLU A 368 -37.44 20.92 16.14
C GLU A 368 -37.23 20.22 17.49
N PHE A 369 -36.02 20.31 18.04
CA PHE A 369 -35.68 19.78 19.35
C PHE A 369 -35.36 20.89 20.36
N PRO A 370 -35.60 20.67 21.66
CA PRO A 370 -35.09 21.53 22.71
C PRO A 370 -33.54 21.46 22.71
N GLY A 371 -32.88 22.54 22.32
CA GLY A 371 -31.47 22.67 21.90
C GLY A 371 -30.51 21.58 22.40
N SER A 372 -29.83 21.84 23.51
CA SER A 372 -28.80 20.95 24.09
C SER A 372 -29.34 19.58 24.52
N ARG A 373 -30.64 19.47 24.84
CA ARG A 373 -31.26 18.22 25.29
C ARG A 373 -31.19 17.10 24.25
N LEU A 374 -31.12 17.44 22.97
CA LEU A 374 -30.96 16.46 21.89
C LEU A 374 -29.71 15.56 22.10
N VAL A 375 -28.61 16.16 22.56
CA VAL A 375 -27.34 15.47 22.81
C VAL A 375 -27.23 15.03 24.28
N THR A 376 -27.59 15.90 25.23
CA THR A 376 -27.37 15.62 26.66
C THR A 376 -28.31 14.54 27.22
N ASP A 377 -29.54 14.45 26.73
CA ASP A 377 -30.54 13.50 27.23
C ASP A 377 -30.37 12.09 26.64
N CYS A 378 -29.35 11.84 25.82
CA CYS A 378 -29.05 10.48 25.37
C CYS A 378 -28.81 9.55 26.58
N PRO A 379 -29.48 8.38 26.66
CA PRO A 379 -29.28 7.45 27.76
C PRO A 379 -27.86 6.89 27.81
N THR A 380 -27.42 6.58 29.03
CA THR A 380 -26.19 5.82 29.29
C THR A 380 -26.51 4.60 30.10
N TYR A 381 -25.80 3.52 29.84
CA TYR A 381 -25.99 2.23 30.47
C TYR A 381 -24.74 1.81 31.25
N SER A 382 -24.95 1.07 32.33
CA SER A 382 -23.89 0.40 33.08
C SER A 382 -24.35 -1.02 33.37
N PRO A 383 -24.24 -1.94 32.41
CA PRO A 383 -24.63 -3.34 32.57
C PRO A 383 -23.93 -4.02 33.76
N ASP A 384 -24.44 -5.18 34.16
CA ASP A 384 -23.71 -6.07 35.07
C ASP A 384 -22.39 -6.51 34.43
N ALA A 385 -21.33 -6.61 35.21
CA ALA A 385 -19.99 -6.94 34.73
C ALA A 385 -19.45 -8.13 35.51
N ARG A 386 -19.31 -9.29 34.84
CA ARG A 386 -18.89 -10.54 35.47
C ARG A 386 -17.87 -11.28 34.62
N GLU A 387 -16.75 -11.65 35.22
CA GLU A 387 -15.73 -12.47 34.57
C GLU A 387 -16.29 -13.84 34.14
N ALA A 388 -15.95 -14.27 32.92
CA ALA A 388 -16.31 -15.58 32.42
C ALA A 388 -15.46 -16.67 33.11
N PRO A 389 -16.06 -17.72 33.74
CA PRO A 389 -15.32 -18.77 34.41
C PRO A 389 -14.29 -19.48 33.52
N ALA A 390 -14.64 -19.74 32.25
CA ALA A 390 -13.74 -20.38 31.29
C ALA A 390 -12.44 -19.58 31.09
N ILE A 391 -12.51 -18.25 31.02
CA ILE A 391 -11.35 -17.37 30.86
C ILE A 391 -10.48 -17.37 32.11
N ARG A 392 -11.11 -17.31 33.28
CA ARG A 392 -10.41 -17.41 34.57
C ARG A 392 -9.66 -18.73 34.68
N ASP A 393 -10.26 -19.83 34.22
CA ASP A 393 -9.66 -21.16 34.27
C ASP A 393 -8.50 -21.27 33.25
N LEU A 394 -8.62 -20.70 32.04
CA LEU A 394 -7.51 -20.57 31.07
C LEU A 394 -6.34 -19.76 31.65
N ARG A 395 -6.63 -18.63 32.31
CA ARG A 395 -5.62 -17.78 32.99
C ARG A 395 -4.91 -18.52 34.13
N ALA A 396 -5.63 -19.38 34.85
CA ALA A 396 -5.10 -20.15 35.98
C ALA A 396 -4.28 -21.38 35.56
N ALA A 397 -4.38 -21.82 34.32
CA ALA A 397 -3.63 -22.96 33.80
C ALA A 397 -2.11 -22.70 33.82
N ASP A 398 -1.33 -23.72 34.18
CA ASP A 398 0.13 -23.60 34.21
C ASP A 398 0.70 -23.81 32.80
N ALA A 399 1.06 -22.72 32.13
CA ALA A 399 1.68 -22.77 30.81
C ALA A 399 3.04 -23.49 30.77
N SER A 400 3.73 -23.66 31.91
CA SER A 400 5.04 -24.31 31.96
C SER A 400 4.97 -25.83 31.80
N VAL A 401 3.79 -26.43 32.01
CA VAL A 401 3.59 -27.88 31.87
C VAL A 401 3.24 -28.30 30.44
N VAL A 402 3.08 -27.35 29.51
CA VAL A 402 2.85 -27.64 28.09
C VAL A 402 4.08 -28.38 27.55
N PRO A 403 3.92 -29.65 27.11
CA PRO A 403 5.05 -30.49 26.73
C PRO A 403 5.76 -29.92 25.51
N GLU A 404 7.09 -29.98 25.51
CA GLU A 404 7.90 -29.61 24.35
C GLU A 404 7.64 -30.57 23.18
N ARG A 405 7.51 -30.00 21.99
CA ARG A 405 7.59 -30.76 20.75
C ARG A 405 9.03 -31.24 20.54
N ALA A 406 9.19 -32.31 19.77
CA ALA A 406 10.50 -32.93 19.58
C ALA A 406 11.51 -31.98 18.92
N GLU A 407 11.01 -31.12 18.03
CA GLU A 407 11.74 -30.12 17.25
C GLU A 407 12.29 -28.98 18.11
N GLU A 408 11.63 -28.67 19.23
CA GLU A 408 12.00 -27.56 20.13
C GLU A 408 13.31 -27.80 20.88
N LYS A 409 13.82 -29.02 20.85
CA LYS A 409 15.18 -29.35 21.31
C LYS A 409 16.26 -28.59 20.55
N ASP A 410 15.95 -28.08 19.35
CA ASP A 410 16.74 -27.08 18.65
C ASP A 410 16.08 -25.70 18.81
N PRO A 411 16.62 -24.81 19.66
CA PRO A 411 16.10 -23.46 19.83
C PRO A 411 16.07 -22.65 18.53
N ALA A 412 16.93 -22.96 17.56
CA ALA A 412 16.93 -22.29 16.26
C ALA A 412 15.62 -22.55 15.50
N TRP A 413 15.08 -23.77 15.58
CA TRP A 413 13.80 -24.11 14.96
C TRP A 413 12.67 -23.24 15.51
N THR A 414 12.62 -23.06 16.83
CA THR A 414 11.60 -22.22 17.48
C THR A 414 11.72 -20.76 17.06
N LEU A 415 12.94 -20.21 17.02
CA LEU A 415 13.17 -18.85 16.53
C LEU A 415 12.73 -18.70 15.07
N GLU A 416 13.05 -19.67 14.20
CA GLU A 416 12.65 -19.65 12.79
C GLU A 416 11.13 -19.69 12.62
N GLN A 417 10.42 -20.49 13.41
CA GLN A 417 8.96 -20.52 13.38
C GLN A 417 8.38 -19.17 13.83
N LEU A 418 8.90 -18.59 14.92
CA LEU A 418 8.45 -17.29 15.40
C LEU A 418 8.73 -16.17 14.39
N LEU A 419 9.94 -16.08 13.84
CA LEU A 419 10.29 -15.07 12.82
C LEU A 419 9.50 -15.25 11.51
N SER A 420 8.99 -16.46 11.25
CA SER A 420 8.13 -16.75 10.09
C SER A 420 6.65 -16.48 10.36
N ALA A 421 6.24 -16.37 11.62
CA ALA A 421 4.85 -16.11 12.00
C ALA A 421 4.44 -14.71 11.52
N PRO A 422 3.31 -14.54 10.79
CA PRO A 422 2.93 -13.25 10.22
C PRO A 422 2.85 -12.09 11.23
N THR A 423 2.49 -12.35 12.49
CA THR A 423 2.46 -11.36 13.58
C THR A 423 3.85 -10.83 13.95
N ILE A 424 4.90 -11.64 13.86
CA ILE A 424 6.29 -11.22 14.16
C ILE A 424 7.04 -10.81 12.89
N ALA A 425 6.84 -11.54 11.79
CA ALA A 425 7.55 -11.34 10.52
C ALA A 425 7.55 -9.88 10.04
N SER A 426 8.58 -9.51 9.27
CA SER A 426 8.72 -8.14 8.75
C SER A 426 7.47 -7.65 8.02
N LYS A 427 6.95 -6.49 8.44
CA LYS A 427 5.77 -5.84 7.83
C LYS A 427 6.08 -5.04 6.54
N ALA A 428 7.26 -5.23 5.96
CA ALA A 428 7.73 -4.51 4.77
C ALA A 428 6.80 -4.61 3.56
N TRP A 429 6.09 -5.74 3.42
CA TRP A 429 5.10 -5.88 2.36
C TRP A 429 4.00 -4.80 2.45
N ALA A 430 3.54 -4.46 3.65
CA ALA A 430 2.54 -3.43 3.85
C ALA A 430 3.15 -2.03 3.72
N TYR A 431 4.16 -1.70 4.53
CA TYR A 431 4.63 -0.32 4.63
C TYR A 431 5.42 0.18 3.41
N ARG A 432 5.88 -0.69 2.50
CA ARG A 432 6.47 -0.25 1.21
C ARG A 432 5.42 0.23 0.20
N GLN A 433 4.15 -0.05 0.45
CA GLN A 433 3.03 0.48 -0.34
C GLN A 433 2.61 1.87 0.16
N TYR A 434 3.07 2.26 1.35
CA TYR A 434 2.87 3.58 1.89
C TYR A 434 4.08 4.44 1.60
N ASP A 435 3.86 5.70 1.26
CA ASP A 435 4.90 6.67 1.44
C ASP A 435 5.16 6.88 2.95
N SER A 436 6.43 6.91 3.31
CA SER A 436 6.91 7.24 4.66
C SER A 436 7.87 8.44 4.66
N THR A 437 8.07 9.08 3.51
CA THR A 437 9.15 10.05 3.26
C THR A 437 8.69 11.40 2.74
N VAL A 438 7.43 11.54 2.34
CA VAL A 438 6.83 12.77 1.85
C VAL A 438 7.05 13.90 2.86
N ARG A 439 7.40 15.07 2.31
CA ARG A 439 7.90 16.24 3.05
C ARG A 439 9.25 16.02 3.74
N THR A 440 10.00 14.95 3.47
CA THR A 440 11.40 14.72 3.92
C THR A 440 11.63 14.98 5.42
N ASN A 441 10.62 14.67 6.24
CA ASN A 441 10.59 15.06 7.65
C ASN A 441 10.80 13.89 8.62
N THR A 442 10.51 12.67 8.16
CA THR A 442 10.73 11.41 8.88
C THR A 442 12.22 11.15 9.04
N VAL A 443 12.68 10.95 10.29
CA VAL A 443 14.06 10.58 10.64
C VAL A 443 14.17 9.07 10.81
N MET A 444 13.19 8.47 11.46
CA MET A 444 13.04 7.04 11.62
C MET A 444 11.64 6.66 11.15
N GLY A 445 11.58 5.84 10.11
CA GLY A 445 10.34 5.37 9.50
C GLY A 445 9.88 4.02 10.08
N PRO A 446 9.00 3.31 9.36
CA PRO A 446 8.51 2.00 9.77
C PRO A 446 9.63 0.96 9.93
N GLY A 447 9.43 -0.02 10.82
CA GLY A 447 10.35 -1.15 10.99
C GLY A 447 11.20 -1.12 12.27
N GLY A 448 10.99 -0.16 13.17
CA GLY A 448 11.57 -0.13 14.52
C GLY A 448 10.51 0.10 15.61
N ASP A 449 10.98 0.44 16.82
CA ASP A 449 10.14 0.63 18.00
C ASP A 449 9.08 1.72 17.83
N ALA A 450 9.45 2.91 17.32
CA ALA A 450 8.53 4.00 17.02
C ALA A 450 9.07 4.87 15.87
N ALA A 451 8.18 5.58 15.17
CA ALA A 451 8.59 6.54 14.16
C ALA A 451 8.98 7.86 14.79
N VAL A 452 9.96 8.56 14.20
CA VAL A 452 10.43 9.87 14.67
C VAL A 452 10.39 10.90 13.55
N LEU A 453 9.75 12.05 13.82
CA LEU A 453 9.60 13.17 12.90
C LEU A 453 10.23 14.44 13.49
N ARG A 454 11.01 15.19 12.69
CA ARG A 454 11.57 16.47 13.14
C ARG A 454 10.50 17.54 13.28
N VAL A 455 10.64 18.40 14.29
CA VAL A 455 9.91 19.66 14.36
C VAL A 455 10.78 20.73 13.70
N ARG A 456 10.49 21.03 12.43
CA ARG A 456 11.29 21.95 11.60
C ARG A 456 11.43 23.33 12.25
N GLY A 457 12.62 23.91 12.14
CA GLY A 457 12.93 25.21 12.76
C GLY A 457 13.29 25.12 14.24
N THR A 458 13.27 23.92 14.82
CA THR A 458 13.67 23.67 16.22
C THR A 458 14.70 22.53 16.29
N ASN A 459 15.23 22.26 17.48
CA ASN A 459 16.03 21.07 17.75
C ASN A 459 15.20 19.89 18.29
N LYS A 460 13.86 19.97 18.20
CA LYS A 460 12.93 18.97 18.74
C LYS A 460 12.53 17.93 17.69
N ALA A 461 12.11 16.76 18.15
CA ALA A 461 11.43 15.75 17.35
C ALA A 461 10.28 15.11 18.12
N ILE A 462 9.31 14.55 17.38
CA ILE A 462 8.14 13.86 17.92
C ILE A 462 8.29 12.38 17.59
N ALA A 463 8.10 11.52 18.59
CA ALA A 463 8.03 10.08 18.43
C ALA A 463 6.59 9.59 18.52
N VAL A 464 6.20 8.66 17.65
CA VAL A 464 4.82 8.17 17.54
C VAL A 464 4.76 6.66 17.36
N LYS A 465 3.82 6.01 18.06
CA LYS A 465 3.61 4.56 17.99
C LYS A 465 2.16 4.17 18.30
N THR A 466 1.72 3.03 17.78
CA THR A 466 0.49 2.34 18.16
C THR A 466 0.80 0.93 18.67
N ASP A 467 0.26 0.53 19.82
CA ASP A 467 0.42 -0.82 20.39
C ASP A 467 -0.88 -1.33 21.04
N GLY A 468 -1.15 -2.64 20.97
CA GLY A 468 -2.28 -3.26 21.68
C GLY A 468 -2.35 -4.79 21.58
N ASN A 469 -1.92 -5.50 22.62
CA ASN A 469 -1.97 -6.97 22.65
C ASN A 469 -3.33 -7.52 23.16
N GLY A 470 -4.18 -7.97 22.22
CA GLY A 470 -5.52 -8.48 22.53
C GLY A 470 -5.52 -9.79 23.34
N ARG A 471 -4.53 -10.67 23.16
CA ARG A 471 -4.44 -11.96 23.87
C ARG A 471 -4.20 -11.77 25.37
N TYR A 472 -3.38 -10.78 25.74
CA TYR A 472 -3.18 -10.44 27.15
C TYR A 472 -4.42 -9.88 27.80
N VAL A 473 -5.16 -9.02 27.10
CA VAL A 473 -6.40 -8.44 27.61
C VAL A 473 -7.51 -9.50 27.69
N TYR A 474 -7.52 -10.46 26.76
CA TYR A 474 -8.45 -11.59 26.80
C TYR A 474 -8.28 -12.43 28.07
N LEU A 475 -7.03 -12.78 28.41
CA LEU A 475 -6.71 -13.59 29.59
C LEU A 475 -6.85 -12.81 30.91
N ASP A 476 -6.33 -11.58 30.96
CA ASP A 476 -6.42 -10.69 32.11
C ASP A 476 -6.61 -9.23 31.64
N PRO A 477 -7.86 -8.73 31.57
CA PRO A 477 -8.14 -7.44 30.97
C PRO A 477 -7.45 -6.27 31.69
N ARG A 478 -7.35 -6.31 33.03
CA ARG A 478 -6.72 -5.25 33.81
C ARG A 478 -5.21 -5.24 33.67
N VAL A 479 -4.56 -6.40 33.67
CA VAL A 479 -3.13 -6.51 33.39
C VAL A 479 -2.84 -6.16 31.93
N GLY A 480 -3.62 -6.67 30.99
CA GLY A 480 -3.48 -6.38 29.56
C GLY A 480 -3.62 -4.88 29.25
N GLY A 481 -4.61 -4.20 29.85
CA GLY A 481 -4.77 -2.75 29.71
C GLY A 481 -3.56 -1.95 30.24
N ARG A 482 -2.95 -2.39 31.35
CA ARG A 482 -1.67 -1.83 31.81
C ARG A 482 -0.54 -2.10 30.82
N ILE A 483 -0.46 -3.32 30.28
CA ILE A 483 0.59 -3.73 29.34
C ILE A 483 0.54 -2.86 28.09
N ALA A 484 -0.63 -2.67 27.48
CA ALA A 484 -0.77 -1.90 26.24
C ALA A 484 -0.21 -0.47 26.37
N VAL A 485 -0.57 0.25 27.44
CA VAL A 485 -0.05 1.61 27.68
C VAL A 485 1.46 1.59 27.94
N ALA A 486 1.92 0.67 28.78
CA ALA A 486 3.33 0.58 29.14
C ALA A 486 4.22 0.10 27.96
N GLU A 487 3.68 -0.64 26.99
CA GLU A 487 4.39 -1.04 25.77
C GLU A 487 4.58 0.15 24.84
N ALA A 488 3.50 0.89 24.56
CA ALA A 488 3.60 2.15 23.80
C ALA A 488 4.58 3.14 24.44
N ALA A 489 4.60 3.26 25.76
CA ALA A 489 5.56 4.11 26.47
C ALA A 489 7.01 3.65 26.29
N ARG A 490 7.25 2.34 26.31
CA ARG A 490 8.59 1.77 26.12
C ARG A 490 9.08 1.97 24.70
N ASN A 491 8.25 1.66 23.72
CA ASN A 491 8.57 1.84 22.30
C ASN A 491 8.92 3.30 21.97
N VAL A 492 8.11 4.24 22.48
CA VAL A 492 8.41 5.68 22.37
C VAL A 492 9.75 6.03 23.03
N ALA A 493 10.01 5.51 24.23
CA ALA A 493 11.25 5.80 24.94
C ALA A 493 12.51 5.15 24.32
N CYS A 494 12.39 4.03 23.57
CA CYS A 494 13.46 3.43 22.73
C CYS A 494 14.04 4.41 21.73
N THR A 495 13.25 5.39 21.30
CA THR A 495 13.73 6.42 20.37
C THR A 495 14.45 7.58 21.04
N GLY A 496 14.53 7.60 22.38
CA GLY A 496 15.00 8.74 23.18
C GLY A 496 13.91 9.75 23.54
N ALA A 497 12.65 9.48 23.17
CA ALA A 497 11.54 10.38 23.44
C ALA A 497 10.92 10.16 24.82
N ARG A 498 10.61 11.24 25.53
CA ARG A 498 9.81 11.17 26.74
C ARG A 498 8.34 10.92 26.37
N PRO A 499 7.68 9.86 26.85
CA PRO A 499 6.23 9.68 26.67
C PRO A 499 5.45 10.88 27.21
N MET A 500 4.49 11.39 26.43
CA MET A 500 3.74 12.61 26.75
C MET A 500 2.28 12.34 27.07
N ALA A 501 1.55 11.73 26.14
CA ALA A 501 0.11 11.55 26.19
C ALA A 501 -0.34 10.45 25.21
N ILE A 502 -1.56 9.95 25.41
CA ILE A 502 -2.13 8.89 24.56
C ILE A 502 -3.50 9.28 23.99
N THR A 503 -3.80 8.68 22.85
CA THR A 503 -5.15 8.49 22.32
C THR A 503 -5.42 6.99 22.31
N ASN A 504 -6.67 6.56 22.51
CA ASN A 504 -6.98 5.11 22.52
C ASN A 504 -8.09 4.74 21.54
N CYS A 505 -7.97 3.58 20.89
CA CYS A 505 -9.05 2.97 20.13
C CYS A 505 -9.47 1.66 20.80
N LEU A 506 -10.65 1.64 21.40
CA LEU A 506 -11.13 0.51 22.19
C LEU A 506 -12.02 -0.39 21.32
N ASN A 507 -11.53 -1.57 20.92
CA ASN A 507 -12.28 -2.52 20.10
C ASN A 507 -12.73 -3.72 20.94
N PHE A 508 -14.05 -3.85 21.16
CA PHE A 508 -14.65 -4.88 22.01
C PHE A 508 -15.92 -5.45 21.36
N GLY A 509 -16.36 -6.63 21.83
CA GLY A 509 -17.63 -7.25 21.41
C GLY A 509 -18.87 -6.51 21.92
N ASN A 510 -20.00 -7.22 21.97
CA ASN A 510 -21.28 -6.66 22.39
C ASN A 510 -21.30 -6.33 23.91
N PRO A 511 -21.49 -5.05 24.31
CA PRO A 511 -21.36 -4.59 25.68
C PRO A 511 -22.55 -4.98 26.56
N THR A 512 -23.63 -5.50 25.99
CA THR A 512 -24.78 -5.98 26.76
C THR A 512 -24.50 -7.32 27.45
N ARG A 513 -23.46 -8.04 27.00
CA ARG A 513 -23.00 -9.29 27.60
C ARG A 513 -22.13 -9.02 28.82
N PRO A 514 -22.46 -9.57 30.02
CA PRO A 514 -21.73 -9.25 31.25
C PRO A 514 -20.22 -9.52 31.22
N GLU A 515 -19.81 -10.57 30.49
CA GLU A 515 -18.40 -10.95 30.33
C GLU A 515 -17.61 -9.99 29.44
N VAL A 516 -18.23 -9.48 28.38
CA VAL A 516 -17.60 -8.51 27.47
C VAL A 516 -17.51 -7.14 28.16
N PHE A 517 -18.56 -6.73 28.86
CA PHE A 517 -18.54 -5.48 29.62
C PHE A 517 -17.52 -5.53 30.78
N TYR A 518 -17.34 -6.69 31.42
CA TYR A 518 -16.25 -6.90 32.38
C TYR A 518 -14.87 -6.69 31.75
N GLN A 519 -14.60 -7.31 30.58
CA GLN A 519 -13.34 -7.13 29.87
C GLN A 519 -13.09 -5.66 29.53
N PHE A 520 -14.11 -4.96 28.99
CA PHE A 520 -14.03 -3.54 28.68
C PHE A 520 -13.71 -2.68 29.91
N ARG A 521 -14.48 -2.85 31.00
CA ARG A 521 -14.31 -2.06 32.22
C ARG A 521 -12.93 -2.27 32.86
N GLU A 522 -12.49 -3.51 33.00
CA GLU A 522 -11.20 -3.82 33.62
C GLU A 522 -10.02 -3.40 32.74
N ALA A 523 -10.14 -3.49 31.41
CA ALA A 523 -9.12 -2.99 30.49
C ALA A 523 -8.93 -1.48 30.61
N VAL A 524 -10.02 -0.70 30.62
CA VAL A 524 -9.98 0.75 30.83
C VAL A 524 -9.42 1.10 32.22
N ALA A 525 -9.76 0.33 33.26
CA ALA A 525 -9.19 0.52 34.59
C ALA A 525 -7.66 0.29 34.61
N GLY A 526 -7.19 -0.77 33.95
CA GLY A 526 -5.76 -1.04 33.79
C GLY A 526 -5.02 0.05 33.02
N MET A 527 -5.61 0.55 31.93
CA MET A 527 -5.07 1.70 31.19
C MET A 527 -4.98 2.94 32.08
N ALA A 528 -6.02 3.23 32.87
CA ALA A 528 -6.04 4.38 33.78
C ALA A 528 -4.93 4.28 34.85
N GLU A 529 -4.66 3.09 35.38
CA GLU A 529 -3.55 2.85 36.32
C GLU A 529 -2.18 3.16 35.68
N ALA A 530 -1.93 2.64 34.47
CA ALA A 530 -0.68 2.87 33.77
C ALA A 530 -0.51 4.34 33.37
N CYS A 531 -1.55 5.00 32.86
CA CYS A 531 -1.51 6.41 32.49
C CYS A 531 -1.19 7.33 33.68
N ARG A 532 -1.78 7.05 34.86
CA ARG A 532 -1.48 7.81 36.09
C ARG A 532 -0.03 7.61 36.54
N ALA A 533 0.47 6.37 36.49
CA ALA A 533 1.83 6.06 36.91
C ALA A 533 2.89 6.66 35.97
N LEU A 534 2.65 6.62 34.66
CA LEU A 534 3.58 7.10 33.64
C LEU A 534 3.45 8.60 33.36
N GLY A 535 2.38 9.24 33.85
CA GLY A 535 2.10 10.66 33.57
C GLY A 535 1.70 10.91 32.13
N THR A 536 0.99 9.97 31.50
CA THR A 536 0.55 10.05 30.10
C THR A 536 -0.98 10.17 30.04
N PRO A 537 -1.56 11.38 30.15
CA PRO A 537 -3.01 11.56 30.11
C PRO A 537 -3.59 11.12 28.77
N VAL A 538 -4.87 10.73 28.80
CA VAL A 538 -5.68 10.45 27.62
C VAL A 538 -6.26 11.74 27.08
N THR A 539 -5.90 12.10 25.85
CA THR A 539 -6.33 13.35 25.21
C THR A 539 -7.57 13.17 24.33
N GLY A 540 -7.88 11.93 23.95
CA GLY A 540 -9.02 11.58 23.11
C GLY A 540 -9.01 10.10 22.75
N GLY A 541 -9.91 9.69 21.86
CA GLY A 541 -9.97 8.31 21.39
C GLY A 541 -11.28 7.96 20.69
N ASN A 542 -11.42 6.67 20.41
CA ASN A 542 -12.58 6.07 19.78
C ASN A 542 -12.96 4.76 20.52
N VAL A 543 -14.23 4.39 20.45
CA VAL A 543 -14.73 3.12 20.98
C VAL A 543 -15.55 2.42 19.91
N SER A 544 -15.08 1.26 19.49
CA SER A 544 -15.82 0.34 18.63
C SER A 544 -16.30 -0.83 19.50
N LEU A 545 -17.61 -0.90 19.70
CA LEU A 545 -18.29 -2.03 20.35
C LEU A 545 -18.93 -2.91 19.28
N TYR A 546 -19.54 -4.03 19.69
CA TYR A 546 -20.20 -4.98 18.77
C TYR A 546 -19.24 -5.64 17.76
N ASN A 547 -17.94 -5.69 18.07
CA ASN A 547 -16.98 -6.43 17.26
C ASN A 547 -17.10 -7.94 17.51
N GLU A 548 -18.20 -8.54 17.07
CA GLU A 548 -18.47 -9.96 17.16
C GLU A 548 -19.18 -10.49 15.92
N SER A 549 -19.13 -11.82 15.78
CA SER A 549 -19.80 -12.56 14.71
C SER A 549 -20.40 -13.83 15.32
N PRO A 550 -21.16 -14.64 14.55
CA PRO A 550 -21.71 -15.90 15.06
C PRO A 550 -20.67 -16.88 15.63
N SER A 551 -19.38 -16.73 15.27
CA SER A 551 -18.28 -17.55 15.83
C SER A 551 -17.73 -17.04 17.16
N GLY A 552 -18.10 -15.82 17.59
CA GLY A 552 -17.65 -15.22 18.83
C GLY A 552 -17.23 -13.75 18.68
N ALA A 553 -16.88 -13.14 19.81
CA ALA A 553 -16.29 -11.81 19.86
C ALA A 553 -14.80 -11.85 19.54
N VAL A 554 -14.30 -10.77 18.95
CA VAL A 554 -12.85 -10.56 18.82
C VAL A 554 -12.20 -10.53 20.20
N TYR A 555 -10.87 -10.75 20.26
CA TYR A 555 -10.17 -10.45 21.50
C TYR A 555 -10.34 -8.98 21.88
N PRO A 556 -10.57 -8.66 23.17
CA PRO A 556 -10.65 -7.29 23.63
C PRO A 556 -9.36 -6.54 23.31
N THR A 557 -9.42 -5.55 22.42
CA THR A 557 -8.22 -4.94 21.81
C THR A 557 -8.22 -3.42 22.03
N PRO A 558 -7.72 -2.94 23.19
CA PRO A 558 -7.44 -1.54 23.43
C PRO A 558 -6.12 -1.15 22.74
N VAL A 559 -6.22 -0.47 21.60
CA VAL A 559 -5.07 0.07 20.87
C VAL A 559 -4.69 1.43 21.46
N ILE A 560 -3.41 1.60 21.79
CA ILE A 560 -2.86 2.83 22.36
C ILE A 560 -2.03 3.54 21.29
N GLY A 561 -2.48 4.69 20.82
CA GLY A 561 -1.67 5.63 20.06
C GLY A 561 -0.95 6.58 21.00
N MET A 562 0.38 6.58 21.01
CA MET A 562 1.17 7.40 21.91
C MET A 562 2.04 8.41 21.18
N VAL A 563 2.11 9.61 21.74
CA VAL A 563 3.02 10.68 21.32
C VAL A 563 4.09 10.89 22.40
N GLY A 564 5.34 11.03 21.98
CA GLY A 564 6.47 11.40 22.82
C GLY A 564 7.28 12.56 22.24
N LEU A 565 8.07 13.21 23.11
CA LEU A 565 8.88 14.38 22.75
C LEU A 565 10.36 14.10 22.95
N ILE A 566 11.16 14.43 21.93
CA ILE A 566 12.61 14.50 21.97
C ILE A 566 12.99 15.98 21.95
N ASP A 567 13.62 16.48 23.02
CA ASP A 567 13.99 17.89 23.13
C ASP A 567 15.25 18.27 22.32
N ASP A 568 16.09 17.28 21.98
CA ASP A 568 17.33 17.46 21.24
C ASP A 568 17.53 16.32 20.23
N LEU A 569 17.74 16.64 18.96
CA LEU A 569 17.91 15.67 17.87
C LEU A 569 19.09 14.70 18.10
N SER A 570 20.08 15.06 18.91
CA SER A 570 21.21 14.18 19.25
C SER A 570 20.82 12.99 20.13
N HIS A 571 19.66 13.04 20.79
CA HIS A 571 19.15 11.95 21.62
C HIS A 571 18.36 10.88 20.83
N ILE A 572 18.18 11.07 19.52
CA ILE A 572 17.48 10.10 18.67
C ILE A 572 18.25 8.78 18.67
N THR A 573 17.60 7.72 19.16
CA THR A 573 18.19 6.39 19.34
C THR A 573 17.51 5.36 18.44
N ARG A 574 18.29 4.49 17.77
CA ARG A 574 17.79 3.45 16.86
C ARG A 574 17.70 2.10 17.55
N ALA A 575 16.84 1.22 17.02
CA ALA A 575 16.65 -0.15 17.47
C ALA A 575 17.88 -1.04 17.18
N SER A 576 18.32 -1.05 15.92
CA SER A 576 19.38 -1.95 15.44
C SER A 576 20.75 -1.63 16.03
N PHE A 577 21.60 -2.65 16.18
CA PHE A 577 22.97 -2.45 16.67
C PHE A 577 23.78 -1.54 15.73
N GLN A 578 24.49 -0.57 16.31
CA GLN A 578 25.11 0.53 15.53
C GLN A 578 26.63 0.42 15.33
N ARG A 579 27.34 -0.42 16.10
CA ARG A 579 28.83 -0.48 16.13
C ARG A 579 29.31 -1.90 16.41
N ASP A 580 30.60 -2.20 16.35
CA ASP A 580 31.19 -3.44 16.87
C ASP A 580 31.84 -3.23 18.25
N GLY A 581 31.71 -4.20 19.17
CA GLY A 581 32.42 -4.22 20.47
C GLY A 581 31.82 -3.50 21.69
N ASP A 582 30.64 -2.90 21.60
CA ASP A 582 29.86 -2.35 22.72
C ASP A 582 29.02 -3.43 23.40
N THR A 583 28.77 -3.24 24.69
CA THR A 583 28.23 -4.26 25.60
C THR A 583 26.71 -4.28 25.58
N ILE A 584 26.10 -5.42 25.26
CA ILE A 584 24.65 -5.60 25.28
C ILE A 584 24.17 -5.77 26.72
N LEU A 585 23.24 -4.91 27.14
CA LEU A 585 22.65 -4.89 28.47
C LEU A 585 21.15 -5.08 28.40
N LEU A 586 20.62 -5.82 29.36
CA LEU A 586 19.20 -6.09 29.52
C LEU A 586 18.65 -5.34 30.74
N LEU A 587 17.88 -4.26 30.52
CA LEU A 587 17.31 -3.48 31.64
C LEU A 587 16.01 -4.09 32.15
N GLY A 588 16.02 -4.60 33.39
CA GLY A 588 14.86 -5.18 34.10
C GLY A 588 15.07 -6.63 34.57
N GLU A 589 14.11 -7.19 35.31
CA GLU A 589 14.21 -8.54 35.94
C GLU A 589 13.72 -9.70 35.05
N MET A 590 14.48 -10.82 34.98
CA MET A 590 14.04 -12.08 34.37
C MET A 590 13.11 -12.84 35.31
N GLY A 591 11.97 -13.30 34.80
CA GLY A 591 11.12 -14.35 35.38
C GLY A 591 10.81 -15.48 34.38
N GLY A 592 9.81 -16.33 34.65
CA GLY A 592 9.50 -17.52 33.84
C GLY A 592 8.09 -17.62 33.25
N GLU A 593 7.36 -16.51 33.13
CA GLU A 593 5.96 -16.47 32.64
C GLU A 593 5.87 -16.65 31.10
N LEU A 594 5.17 -17.70 30.64
CA LEU A 594 4.89 -17.96 29.21
C LEU A 594 3.46 -17.63 28.77
N GLY A 595 2.58 -17.29 29.72
CA GLY A 595 1.13 -17.19 29.48
C GLY A 595 0.77 -16.17 28.40
N GLY A 596 -0.07 -16.60 27.45
CA GLY A 596 -0.50 -15.79 26.31
C GLY A 596 0.61 -15.37 25.33
N SER A 597 1.82 -15.92 25.41
CA SER A 597 2.94 -15.55 24.53
C SER A 597 2.71 -15.94 23.06
N GLU A 598 3.37 -15.25 22.12
CA GLU A 598 3.42 -15.68 20.70
C GLU A 598 3.97 -17.10 20.56
N TYR A 599 4.90 -17.49 21.41
CA TYR A 599 5.42 -18.85 21.46
C TYR A 599 4.33 -19.91 21.72
N LEU A 600 3.46 -19.72 22.71
CA LEU A 600 2.38 -20.68 22.97
C LEU A 600 1.36 -20.71 21.82
N ALA A 601 0.98 -19.56 21.28
CA ALA A 601 -0.02 -19.53 20.21
C ALA A 601 0.53 -20.08 18.89
N THR A 602 1.72 -19.64 18.47
CA THR A 602 2.32 -20.04 17.19
C THR A 602 2.79 -21.49 17.22
N ILE A 603 3.52 -21.89 18.28
CA ILE A 603 4.11 -23.23 18.35
C ILE A 603 3.08 -24.24 18.84
N HIS A 604 2.32 -23.93 19.89
CA HIS A 604 1.45 -24.91 20.53
C HIS A 604 -0.04 -24.78 20.16
N GLY A 605 -0.44 -23.67 19.56
CA GLY A 605 -1.86 -23.39 19.29
C GLY A 605 -2.66 -23.07 20.54
N GLU A 606 -1.99 -22.67 21.63
CA GLU A 606 -2.58 -22.53 22.97
C GLU A 606 -2.59 -21.06 23.44
N VAL A 607 -3.70 -20.63 24.03
CA VAL A 607 -3.85 -19.32 24.68
C VAL A 607 -4.26 -19.55 26.14
N ILE A 608 -3.26 -19.89 26.95
CA ILE A 608 -3.42 -20.23 28.37
C ILE A 608 -2.38 -19.53 29.24
N GLY A 609 -2.61 -19.56 30.55
CA GLY A 609 -1.73 -19.01 31.58
C GLY A 609 -1.86 -17.51 31.78
N ALA A 610 -1.39 -17.03 32.92
CA ALA A 610 -1.44 -15.61 33.25
C ALA A 610 -0.50 -14.80 32.33
N PRO A 611 -0.96 -13.66 31.76
CA PRO A 611 -0.08 -12.74 31.04
C PRO A 611 1.10 -12.28 31.89
N PRO A 612 2.17 -11.77 31.27
CA PRO A 612 3.31 -11.22 32.00
C PRO A 612 2.88 -10.16 33.03
N ARG A 613 3.42 -10.22 34.24
CA ARG A 613 3.08 -9.22 35.27
C ARG A 613 3.57 -7.84 34.84
N CYS A 614 2.72 -6.82 35.00
CA CYS A 614 3.05 -5.42 34.68
C CYS A 614 3.02 -4.56 35.95
N ASP A 615 4.19 -4.30 36.53
CA ASP A 615 4.38 -3.30 37.58
C ASP A 615 4.71 -1.96 36.93
N VAL A 616 3.71 -1.08 36.86
CA VAL A 616 3.80 0.22 36.18
C VAL A 616 4.76 1.19 36.87
N GLY A 617 5.01 1.03 38.18
CA GLY A 617 5.98 1.84 38.90
C GLY A 617 7.41 1.46 38.51
N ARG A 618 7.68 0.16 38.41
CA ARG A 618 8.96 -0.34 37.88
C ARG A 618 9.15 0.01 36.40
N GLU A 619 8.10 -0.11 35.59
CA GLU A 619 8.15 0.30 34.18
C GLU A 619 8.59 1.76 34.06
N LYS A 620 7.99 2.66 34.85
CA LYS A 620 8.36 4.06 34.88
C LYS A 620 9.84 4.25 35.22
N ALA A 621 10.32 3.58 36.27
CA ALA A 621 11.71 3.67 36.69
C ALA A 621 12.69 3.20 35.59
N VAL A 622 12.33 2.15 34.85
CA VAL A 622 13.12 1.65 33.72
C VAL A 622 13.13 2.65 32.56
N ILE A 623 11.97 3.21 32.19
CA ILE A 623 11.87 4.25 31.16
C ILE A 623 12.70 5.48 31.53
N ASP A 624 12.58 5.96 32.77
CA ASP A 624 13.32 7.12 33.25
C ASP A 624 14.84 6.87 33.20
N ALA A 625 15.30 5.70 33.68
CA ALA A 625 16.70 5.33 33.69
C ALA A 625 17.31 5.24 32.28
N LEU A 626 16.55 4.69 31.32
CA LEU A 626 17.03 4.67 29.95
C LEU A 626 17.06 6.07 29.34
N LEU A 627 16.02 6.89 29.52
CA LEU A 627 16.04 8.25 28.96
C LEU A 627 17.20 9.07 29.53
N GLU A 628 17.54 8.89 30.81
CA GLU A 628 18.75 9.45 31.41
C GLU A 628 20.03 8.92 30.75
N ALA A 629 20.12 7.60 30.53
CA ALA A 629 21.27 6.98 29.86
C ALA A 629 21.45 7.50 28.41
N ILE A 630 20.36 7.59 27.63
CA ILE A 630 20.39 8.16 26.28
C ILE A 630 20.90 9.61 26.31
N ARG A 631 20.37 10.44 27.21
CA ARG A 631 20.79 11.85 27.36
C ARG A 631 22.24 12.01 27.78
N SER A 632 22.78 11.06 28.54
CA SER A 632 24.20 11.05 28.92
C SER A 632 25.14 10.60 27.80
N GLY A 633 24.59 10.13 26.66
CA GLY A 633 25.37 9.66 25.50
C GLY A 633 25.97 8.27 25.68
N VAL A 634 25.57 7.52 26.71
CA VAL A 634 26.08 6.15 26.94
C VAL A 634 25.31 5.09 26.17
N VAL A 635 24.19 5.42 25.53
CA VAL A 635 23.38 4.44 24.77
C VAL A 635 23.61 4.62 23.28
N SER A 636 24.12 3.57 22.61
CA SER A 636 24.32 3.53 21.15
C SER A 636 23.05 3.14 20.39
N SER A 637 22.26 2.22 20.94
CA SER A 637 21.02 1.68 20.38
C SER A 637 20.13 1.19 21.51
N ALA A 638 18.81 1.14 21.29
CA ALA A 638 17.83 0.68 22.26
C ALA A 638 16.63 0.06 21.54
N HIS A 639 16.28 -1.18 21.92
CA HIS A 639 15.13 -1.90 21.40
C HIS A 639 14.37 -2.60 22.51
N ASP A 640 13.05 -2.61 22.42
CA ASP A 640 12.13 -3.20 23.36
C ASP A 640 12.08 -4.75 23.25
N CYS A 641 11.65 -5.43 24.31
CA CYS A 641 11.42 -6.87 24.32
C CYS A 641 9.91 -7.11 24.46
N SER A 642 9.30 -7.30 23.30
CA SER A 642 7.87 -7.52 23.09
C SER A 642 7.62 -8.92 22.49
N ASP A 643 6.73 -9.04 21.51
CA ASP A 643 6.22 -10.31 21.00
C ASP A 643 7.36 -11.24 20.50
N GLY A 644 7.26 -12.53 20.83
CA GLY A 644 8.32 -13.52 20.55
C GLY A 644 9.49 -13.54 21.55
N GLY A 645 9.60 -12.53 22.41
CA GLY A 645 10.53 -12.51 23.54
C GLY A 645 11.97 -12.14 23.19
N LEU A 646 12.89 -12.38 24.14
CA LEU A 646 14.27 -11.90 24.06
C LEU A 646 15.00 -12.34 22.79
N ALA A 647 14.77 -13.57 22.34
CA ALA A 647 15.42 -14.09 21.14
C ALA A 647 14.98 -13.35 19.87
N VAL A 648 13.69 -12.99 19.77
CA VAL A 648 13.17 -12.20 18.64
C VAL A 648 13.70 -10.78 18.70
N ALA A 649 13.65 -10.12 19.87
CA ALA A 649 14.19 -8.78 20.05
C ALA A 649 15.68 -8.69 19.66
N LEU A 650 16.49 -9.67 20.08
CA LEU A 650 17.90 -9.74 19.67
C LEU A 650 18.07 -9.99 18.18
N ALA A 651 17.24 -10.83 17.57
CA ALA A 651 17.26 -11.06 16.13
C ALA A 651 16.92 -9.78 15.36
N GLU A 652 15.89 -9.05 15.77
CA GLU A 652 15.49 -7.76 15.20
C GLU A 652 16.59 -6.70 15.34
N CYS A 653 17.29 -6.67 16.48
CA CYS A 653 18.48 -5.81 16.64
C CYS A 653 19.59 -6.13 15.64
N CYS A 654 19.78 -7.40 15.29
CA CYS A 654 20.82 -7.87 14.37
C CYS A 654 20.47 -7.62 12.89
N ILE A 655 19.19 -7.80 12.53
CA ILE A 655 18.73 -7.83 11.12
C ILE A 655 17.92 -6.58 10.71
N GLY A 656 17.58 -5.71 11.66
CA GLY A 656 16.71 -4.55 11.42
C GLY A 656 17.32 -3.51 10.48
N ASP A 657 18.65 -3.39 10.45
CA ASP A 657 19.37 -2.54 9.51
C ASP A 657 19.95 -3.38 8.37
N ARG A 658 19.35 -3.26 7.17
CA ARG A 658 19.76 -4.03 5.98
C ARG A 658 21.07 -3.54 5.37
N ASP A 659 21.48 -2.32 5.69
CA ASP A 659 22.73 -1.74 5.19
C ASP A 659 23.90 -2.06 6.15
N CYS A 660 23.60 -2.48 7.39
CA CYS A 660 24.57 -2.80 8.42
C CYS A 660 24.17 -4.03 9.25
N GLU A 661 24.27 -5.22 8.65
CA GLU A 661 24.01 -6.47 9.36
C GLU A 661 25.07 -6.70 10.46
N SER A 662 24.60 -6.87 11.69
CA SER A 662 25.45 -7.09 12.87
C SER A 662 25.16 -8.45 13.51
N GLY A 663 26.18 -9.08 14.09
CA GLY A 663 26.01 -10.28 14.92
C GLY A 663 25.99 -9.94 16.42
N ALA A 664 25.54 -10.87 17.26
CA ALA A 664 25.60 -10.74 18.71
C ALA A 664 26.12 -12.02 19.38
N GLU A 665 26.92 -11.86 20.43
CA GLU A 665 27.32 -12.93 21.35
C GLU A 665 26.72 -12.62 22.72
N ILE A 666 25.87 -13.52 23.21
CA ILE A 666 25.09 -13.33 24.43
C ILE A 666 25.40 -14.47 25.39
N ASP A 667 25.81 -14.12 26.61
CA ASP A 667 25.96 -15.07 27.71
C ASP A 667 24.73 -15.00 28.63
N LEU A 668 24.00 -16.12 28.70
CA LEU A 668 22.79 -16.28 29.52
C LEU A 668 23.02 -17.17 30.75
N SER A 669 24.27 -17.54 31.06
CA SER A 669 24.62 -18.45 32.16
C SER A 669 24.11 -17.98 33.53
N ASN A 670 24.06 -16.66 33.76
CA ASN A 670 23.48 -16.05 34.97
C ASN A 670 21.98 -16.30 35.15
N TYR A 671 21.30 -16.86 34.15
CA TYR A 671 19.88 -17.19 34.18
C TYR A 671 19.59 -18.69 34.13
N SER A 672 20.61 -19.55 34.34
CA SER A 672 20.49 -21.02 34.26
C SER A 672 19.48 -21.65 35.23
N SER A 673 18.94 -20.88 36.18
CA SER A 673 17.85 -21.30 37.06
C SER A 673 16.47 -21.33 36.37
N PHE A 674 16.35 -20.76 35.17
CA PHE A 674 15.15 -20.79 34.34
C PHE A 674 15.35 -21.77 33.17
N SER A 675 14.26 -22.33 32.64
CA SER A 675 14.35 -23.15 31.43
C SER A 675 14.72 -22.29 30.22
N ASP A 676 15.40 -22.87 29.22
CA ASP A 676 15.75 -22.17 27.98
C ASP A 676 14.50 -21.57 27.30
N ARG A 677 13.36 -22.26 27.37
CA ARG A 677 12.05 -21.77 26.89
C ARG A 677 11.61 -20.49 27.59
N ALA A 678 11.78 -20.45 28.91
CA ALA A 678 11.41 -19.30 29.73
C ALA A 678 12.38 -18.11 29.56
N ILE A 679 13.62 -18.35 29.12
CA ILE A 679 14.62 -17.32 28.87
C ILE A 679 14.43 -16.70 27.47
N LEU A 680 14.28 -17.54 26.45
CA LEU A 680 14.35 -17.12 25.04
C LEU A 680 13.01 -16.61 24.50
N TRP A 681 11.91 -17.28 24.80
CA TRP A 681 10.60 -17.08 24.12
C TRP A 681 9.60 -16.28 24.94
N ARG A 682 10.08 -15.68 26.02
CA ARG A 682 9.26 -15.03 27.03
C ARG A 682 9.13 -13.53 26.80
N LEU A 683 7.95 -13.01 27.13
CA LEU A 683 7.72 -11.58 27.31
C LEU A 683 7.92 -11.14 28.77
N ARG A 684 8.93 -10.30 28.99
CA ARG A 684 8.83 -9.15 29.89
C ARG A 684 9.71 -8.05 29.33
N LYS A 685 9.07 -6.96 28.88
CA LYS A 685 9.40 -5.53 28.98
C LYS A 685 10.81 -5.20 29.43
N ARG A 686 11.76 -5.30 28.50
CA ARG A 686 13.16 -4.93 28.72
C ARG A 686 13.78 -4.36 27.47
N TRP A 687 14.96 -3.81 27.66
CA TRP A 687 15.70 -3.07 26.68
C TRP A 687 16.94 -3.86 26.36
N VAL A 688 17.23 -4.03 25.08
CA VAL A 688 18.59 -4.34 24.65
C VAL A 688 19.22 -3.00 24.33
N PHE A 689 20.11 -2.51 25.19
CA PHE A 689 20.89 -1.32 24.89
C PHE A 689 22.37 -1.64 24.96
N ARG A 690 23.21 -0.91 24.21
CA ARG A 690 24.66 -1.02 24.39
C ARG A 690 25.35 0.31 24.60
N ALA A 691 26.42 0.25 25.39
CA ALA A 691 27.25 1.38 25.76
C ALA A 691 28.68 1.19 25.28
N PRO A 692 29.39 2.27 24.84
CA PRO A 692 30.81 2.19 24.48
C PRO A 692 31.60 1.51 25.60
N ARG A 693 32.73 0.84 25.28
CA ARG A 693 33.66 0.31 26.30
C ARG A 693 33.97 1.40 27.33
N LEU A 694 33.30 1.31 28.48
CA LEU A 694 33.40 2.26 29.57
C LEU A 694 34.19 1.58 30.68
N ASP A 695 35.48 1.91 30.76
CA ASP A 695 36.28 1.68 31.96
C ASP A 695 35.78 2.64 33.05
N TRP A 696 34.72 2.27 33.79
CA TRP A 696 34.36 2.94 35.04
C TRP A 696 34.63 2.02 36.23
N ARG A 697 35.63 2.45 37.03
CA ARG A 697 35.63 2.22 38.48
C ARG A 697 34.56 3.13 39.07
N ILE A 698 33.53 2.55 39.68
CA ILE A 698 32.58 3.30 40.51
C ILE A 698 33.28 3.59 41.85
N ASP A 699 33.72 4.83 42.04
CA ASP A 699 33.99 5.36 43.38
C ASP A 699 32.65 5.55 44.09
N THR A 700 32.39 4.70 45.09
CA THR A 700 31.25 4.84 45.99
C THR A 700 31.59 5.84 47.09
N PRO A 701 30.75 6.86 47.38
CA PRO A 701 30.95 7.69 48.55
C PRO A 701 30.58 6.91 49.81
N ASN A 702 31.61 6.51 50.56
CA ASN A 702 31.66 6.27 52.00
C ASN A 702 30.36 5.86 52.71
N HIS A 703 30.22 4.57 53.00
CA HIS A 703 29.91 4.15 54.36
C HIS A 703 30.75 2.94 54.78
N SER A 704 31.53 3.18 55.82
CA SER A 704 32.45 2.31 56.55
C SER A 704 31.98 0.87 56.80
N ARG A 705 32.85 -0.11 56.50
CA ARG A 705 33.53 -0.97 57.51
C ARG A 705 34.45 -2.01 56.83
N SER A 706 35.75 -1.84 57.10
CA SER A 706 36.82 -2.85 57.28
C SER A 706 36.65 -4.25 56.67
N HIS A 707 37.42 -4.56 55.62
CA HIS A 707 38.51 -5.57 55.61
C HIS A 707 39.30 -5.49 54.28
N SER A 708 40.58 -5.85 54.30
CA SER A 708 41.61 -5.55 53.29
C SER A 708 41.47 -6.30 51.96
N PRO A 709 41.94 -5.73 50.83
CA PRO A 709 41.89 -6.36 49.51
C PRO A 709 43.15 -7.21 49.26
N GLN A 710 43.07 -8.53 49.45
CA GLN A 710 44.14 -9.42 48.98
C GLN A 710 43.82 -10.91 48.80
N ASP A 711 42.55 -11.32 48.84
CA ASP A 711 42.16 -12.70 48.53
C ASP A 711 41.14 -12.71 47.39
N LEU A 712 41.28 -13.65 46.44
CA LEU A 712 40.50 -13.85 45.21
C LEU A 712 41.17 -13.36 43.90
N CYS A 713 42.48 -13.56 43.77
CA CYS A 713 43.06 -13.96 42.50
C CYS A 713 43.49 -15.43 42.63
N GLU A 714 43.27 -16.23 41.58
CA GLU A 714 43.59 -17.66 41.46
C GLU A 714 42.67 -18.66 42.19
N ALA A 715 41.63 -19.13 41.47
CA ALA A 715 41.36 -20.56 41.34
C ALA A 715 40.30 -20.82 40.25
N HIS A 716 40.53 -21.87 39.46
CA HIS A 716 39.63 -22.49 38.47
C HIS A 716 39.67 -21.97 37.02
N CYS A 717 40.86 -22.09 36.43
CA CYS A 717 40.95 -22.70 35.09
C CYS A 717 40.50 -24.17 35.18
N HIS A 718 39.44 -24.54 34.45
CA HIS A 718 39.29 -25.79 33.68
C HIS A 718 37.80 -26.04 33.38
N GLY A 719 37.43 -26.04 32.10
CA GLY A 719 36.09 -26.47 31.66
C GLY A 719 35.60 -25.78 30.38
N LEU A 720 36.36 -25.86 29.28
CA LEU A 720 35.90 -25.43 27.97
C LEU A 720 34.83 -26.41 27.45
N ALA A 721 33.55 -26.07 27.63
CA ALA A 721 32.46 -26.57 26.80
C ALA A 721 32.03 -25.45 25.84
N ARG A 722 32.68 -25.40 24.67
CA ARG A 722 32.28 -24.55 23.54
C ARG A 722 31.06 -25.17 22.85
N LEU A 723 29.86 -24.62 23.04
CA LEU A 723 28.79 -24.78 22.05
C LEU A 723 28.96 -23.69 21.00
N THR A 724 29.70 -24.00 19.92
CA THR A 724 29.91 -23.06 18.81
C THR A 724 28.76 -23.21 17.82
N ILE A 725 27.91 -22.18 17.71
CA ILE A 725 26.89 -22.06 16.65
C ILE A 725 27.61 -21.81 15.31
N ARG A 726 28.16 -22.88 14.72
CA ARG A 726 28.76 -22.89 13.37
C ARG A 726 27.82 -23.44 12.29
N ARG A 727 26.53 -23.64 12.60
CA ARG A 727 25.54 -24.19 11.66
C ARG A 727 24.65 -23.15 10.97
N PHE A 728 24.58 -21.91 11.47
CA PHE A 728 23.76 -20.85 10.87
C PHE A 728 24.23 -20.45 9.45
N GLN A 729 25.54 -20.48 9.19
CA GLN A 729 26.10 -20.19 7.85
C GLN A 729 25.93 -21.32 6.82
N ARG A 730 25.62 -22.55 7.24
CA ARG A 730 25.42 -23.70 6.33
C ARG A 730 23.94 -23.92 5.98
N LEU A 731 23.01 -23.56 6.86
CA LEU A 731 21.56 -23.72 6.62
C LEU A 731 21.03 -22.66 5.63
N TRP A 732 21.65 -21.48 5.59
CA TRP A 732 21.30 -20.40 4.67
C TRP A 732 21.46 -20.76 3.18
N ARG A 733 22.25 -21.80 2.85
CA ARG A 733 22.40 -22.31 1.48
C ARG A 733 21.33 -23.35 1.09
N ALA A 734 20.60 -23.92 2.04
CA ALA A 734 19.63 -24.99 1.80
C ALA A 734 18.19 -24.49 1.56
N LEU A 735 17.89 -23.24 1.90
CA LEU A 735 16.54 -22.63 1.76
C LEU A 735 16.23 -22.09 0.35
N ARG A 736 17.05 -22.39 -0.66
CA ARG A 736 16.88 -21.91 -2.06
C ARG A 736 16.17 -22.89 -3.01
N SER A 737 15.80 -24.09 -2.57
CA SER A 737 15.31 -25.14 -3.46
C SER A 737 13.90 -25.65 -3.09
N THR A 738 12.88 -24.91 -3.51
CA THR A 738 11.54 -25.47 -3.78
C THR A 738 10.92 -24.74 -4.97
N PRO A 739 10.70 -25.42 -6.11
CA PRO A 739 10.07 -24.80 -7.27
C PRO A 739 8.54 -24.78 -7.13
N HIS A 740 7.91 -23.65 -7.43
CA HIS A 740 6.47 -23.54 -7.69
C HIS A 740 6.25 -23.32 -9.19
N SER A 741 5.67 -24.31 -9.88
CA SER A 741 4.95 -24.19 -11.15
C SER A 741 3.44 -24.17 -10.81
N THR A 742 2.48 -23.53 -11.49
CA THR A 742 2.26 -23.24 -12.92
C THR A 742 1.37 -21.99 -13.02
N SER A 743 1.70 -21.03 -13.90
CA SER A 743 0.95 -19.77 -14.08
C SER A 743 -0.18 -19.91 -15.10
N TRP A 744 -1.44 -19.71 -14.69
CA TRP A 744 -2.61 -19.65 -15.58
C TRP A 744 -3.21 -18.23 -15.60
N LEU A 745 -2.70 -17.35 -16.46
CA LEU A 745 -3.25 -16.03 -16.79
C LEU A 745 -4.03 -16.08 -18.12
N PRO A 746 -4.95 -15.14 -18.41
CA PRO A 746 -5.48 -14.94 -19.76
C PRO A 746 -4.39 -14.29 -20.64
N TRP A 747 -4.13 -14.87 -21.82
CA TRP A 747 -2.94 -14.56 -22.63
C TRP A 747 -3.22 -13.81 -23.93
N ARG A 748 -2.43 -12.76 -24.14
CA ARG A 748 -2.02 -12.15 -25.43
C ARG A 748 -0.48 -12.25 -25.48
N PRO A 749 0.21 -12.06 -26.63
CA PRO A 749 1.67 -11.98 -26.61
C PRO A 749 2.06 -10.81 -25.70
N THR A 750 2.79 -11.05 -24.62
CA THR A 750 3.10 -10.00 -23.64
C THR A 750 4.46 -9.36 -23.95
N ASP A 751 4.52 -8.05 -23.69
CA ASP A 751 5.49 -7.04 -24.12
C ASP A 751 6.99 -7.45 -24.18
N MET A 752 7.77 -6.74 -25.00
CA MET A 752 9.20 -6.98 -25.33
C MET A 752 10.14 -5.97 -24.67
N CYS A 753 11.28 -6.34 -24.10
CA CYS A 753 12.17 -5.37 -23.44
C CYS A 753 12.49 -4.09 -24.25
N GLY A 754 12.46 -2.93 -23.60
CA GLY A 754 12.85 -1.63 -24.18
C GLY A 754 14.28 -1.28 -23.78
N ILE A 755 15.09 -0.84 -24.74
CA ILE A 755 16.48 -0.43 -24.47
C ILE A 755 16.74 0.98 -24.98
N PHE A 756 17.53 1.73 -24.21
CA PHE A 756 17.93 3.09 -24.52
C PHE A 756 19.40 3.31 -24.13
N GLY A 757 20.14 4.10 -24.92
CA GLY A 757 21.48 4.55 -24.58
C GLY A 757 21.76 5.94 -25.10
N ILE A 758 22.57 6.70 -24.39
CA ILE A 758 22.99 8.05 -24.78
C ILE A 758 24.46 8.28 -24.41
N TYR A 759 25.18 8.96 -25.30
CA TYR A 759 26.57 9.39 -25.11
C TYR A 759 26.70 10.89 -25.41
N GLY A 760 27.44 11.61 -24.57
CA GLY A 760 27.80 13.01 -24.77
C GLY A 760 26.77 14.01 -24.24
N ASN A 761 26.09 13.70 -23.14
CA ASN A 761 25.12 14.60 -22.50
C ASN A 761 25.25 14.58 -20.97
N ASP A 762 25.50 15.72 -20.33
CA ASP A 762 25.70 15.82 -18.87
C ASP A 762 24.49 15.37 -18.03
N HIS A 763 23.32 15.23 -18.66
CA HIS A 763 22.09 14.72 -18.06
C HIS A 763 21.70 13.34 -18.65
N ALA A 764 22.68 12.53 -19.05
CA ALA A 764 22.50 11.23 -19.69
C ALA A 764 21.51 10.31 -18.94
N ALA A 765 21.60 10.26 -17.61
CA ALA A 765 20.69 9.45 -16.78
C ALA A 765 19.23 9.94 -16.86
N ALA A 766 19.00 11.26 -16.84
CA ALA A 766 17.67 11.85 -16.96
C ALA A 766 17.07 11.65 -18.36
N MET A 767 17.88 11.80 -19.40
CA MET A 767 17.46 11.52 -20.78
C MET A 767 17.13 10.05 -20.98
N THR A 768 17.93 9.17 -20.38
CA THR A 768 17.65 7.72 -20.37
C THR A 768 16.34 7.41 -19.67
N HIS A 769 16.09 8.01 -18.51
CA HIS A 769 14.83 7.83 -17.79
C HIS A 769 13.60 8.23 -18.64
N LEU A 770 13.66 9.39 -19.31
CA LEU A 770 12.58 9.83 -20.21
C LEU A 770 12.45 8.93 -21.45
N GLY A 771 13.56 8.51 -22.06
CA GLY A 771 13.56 7.57 -23.18
C GLY A 771 12.90 6.24 -22.82
N LEU A 772 13.25 5.68 -21.65
CA LEU A 772 12.63 4.46 -21.12
C LEU A 772 11.13 4.65 -20.82
N TYR A 773 10.71 5.83 -20.37
CA TYR A 773 9.29 6.11 -20.17
C TYR A 773 8.50 6.02 -21.49
N SER A 774 9.04 6.55 -22.59
CA SER A 774 8.39 6.40 -23.91
C SER A 774 8.30 4.92 -24.33
N LEU A 775 9.29 4.13 -23.91
CA LEU A 775 9.38 2.67 -24.10
C LEU A 775 8.73 1.87 -22.96
N GLN A 776 7.88 2.47 -22.12
CA GLN A 776 7.27 1.74 -20.99
C GLN A 776 6.37 0.59 -21.46
N HIS A 777 5.73 0.75 -22.61
CA HIS A 777 4.87 -0.24 -23.25
C HIS A 777 5.61 -1.53 -23.67
N ARG A 778 6.95 -1.50 -23.66
CA ARG A 778 7.82 -2.63 -23.97
C ARG A 778 8.08 -3.51 -22.74
N GLY A 779 8.10 -2.99 -21.53
CA GLY A 779 8.32 -3.83 -20.35
C GLY A 779 7.82 -3.21 -19.06
N GLN A 780 7.04 -3.97 -18.30
CA GLN A 780 6.34 -3.49 -17.10
C GLN A 780 6.86 -4.15 -15.80
N GLU A 781 7.85 -5.03 -15.90
CA GLU A 781 8.26 -5.88 -14.78
C GLU A 781 9.38 -5.28 -13.93
N SER A 782 10.39 -4.70 -14.57
CA SER A 782 11.47 -3.98 -13.90
C SER A 782 12.07 -2.94 -14.81
N SER A 783 12.77 -1.98 -14.22
CA SER A 783 13.48 -0.93 -14.93
C SER A 783 14.84 -0.66 -14.29
N GLY A 784 15.80 -0.20 -15.08
CA GLY A 784 17.11 0.13 -14.58
C GLY A 784 17.87 1.08 -15.48
N ILE A 785 18.85 1.77 -14.89
CA ILE A 785 19.76 2.69 -15.58
C ILE A 785 21.18 2.44 -15.05
N VAL A 786 22.13 2.40 -15.97
CA VAL A 786 23.57 2.48 -15.68
C VAL A 786 24.09 3.79 -16.26
N ALA A 787 24.75 4.60 -15.43
CA ALA A 787 25.41 5.82 -15.86
C ALA A 787 26.92 5.76 -15.54
N VAL A 788 27.74 6.38 -16.39
CA VAL A 788 29.20 6.41 -16.25
C VAL A 788 29.67 7.82 -16.03
N ASP A 789 30.27 8.03 -14.87
CA ASP A 789 31.04 9.21 -14.57
C ASP A 789 32.52 8.93 -14.89
N ARG A 790 33.17 9.82 -15.65
CA ARG A 790 34.57 9.64 -16.08
C ARG A 790 35.55 9.56 -14.92
N GLU A 791 35.24 10.17 -13.78
CA GLU A 791 36.08 10.17 -12.58
C GLU A 791 35.67 9.08 -11.59
N LEU A 792 34.36 8.89 -11.40
CA LEU A 792 33.80 8.02 -10.36
C LEU A 792 33.44 6.60 -10.84
N GLY A 793 33.50 6.35 -12.15
CA GLY A 793 33.17 5.08 -12.79
C GLY A 793 31.66 4.85 -12.94
N ALA A 794 31.29 3.62 -13.34
CA ALA A 794 29.89 3.25 -13.57
C ALA A 794 29.11 2.97 -12.29
N ARG A 795 27.85 3.44 -12.27
CA ARG A 795 26.84 3.14 -11.24
C ARG A 795 25.57 2.62 -11.89
N ALA A 796 24.92 1.67 -11.23
CA ALA A 796 23.66 1.10 -11.67
C ALA A 796 22.58 1.33 -10.61
N ILE A 797 21.38 1.66 -11.05
CA ILE A 797 20.17 1.56 -10.23
C ILE A 797 19.17 0.69 -10.98
N LYS A 798 18.62 -0.29 -10.26
CA LYS A 798 17.63 -1.24 -10.75
C LYS A 798 16.48 -1.31 -9.77
N ARG A 799 15.25 -1.39 -10.28
CA ARG A 799 14.01 -1.39 -9.52
C ARG A 799 13.01 -2.35 -10.16
N MET A 800 12.21 -3.02 -9.35
CA MET A 800 11.04 -3.74 -9.85
C MET A 800 9.92 -2.74 -10.16
N GLY A 801 9.06 -3.06 -11.13
CA GLY A 801 7.94 -2.23 -11.55
C GLY A 801 8.26 -1.25 -12.69
N LEU A 802 7.30 -0.35 -12.94
CA LEU A 802 7.34 0.64 -14.03
C LEU A 802 8.45 1.67 -13.81
N VAL A 803 8.89 2.35 -14.88
CA VAL A 803 9.95 3.36 -14.87
C VAL A 803 9.66 4.46 -13.83
N PHE A 804 8.48 5.09 -13.85
CA PHE A 804 8.16 6.17 -12.91
C PHE A 804 7.85 5.71 -11.47
N GLU A 805 7.41 4.46 -11.30
CA GLU A 805 7.11 3.91 -9.97
C GLU A 805 8.38 3.41 -9.29
N GLY A 806 9.26 2.78 -10.07
CA GLY A 806 10.51 2.18 -9.62
C GLY A 806 11.65 3.18 -9.53
N LEU A 807 11.92 3.95 -10.60
CA LEU A 807 13.07 4.87 -10.72
C LEU A 807 12.65 6.31 -10.41
N GLY A 808 12.59 6.67 -9.12
CA GLY A 808 12.19 8.01 -8.70
C GLY A 808 13.21 9.12 -9.03
N PRO A 809 12.83 10.41 -8.92
CA PRO A 809 13.76 11.52 -9.14
C PRO A 809 15.07 11.45 -8.34
N PRO A 810 15.10 11.00 -7.06
CA PRO A 810 16.35 10.84 -6.31
C PRO A 810 17.29 9.80 -6.92
N ASP A 811 16.74 8.69 -7.44
CA ASP A 811 17.52 7.63 -8.07
C ASP A 811 18.22 8.19 -9.32
N VAL A 812 17.47 8.83 -10.20
CA VAL A 812 17.99 9.42 -11.45
C VAL A 812 19.01 10.52 -11.15
N GLN A 813 18.78 11.37 -10.16
CA GLN A 813 19.70 12.45 -9.77
C GLN A 813 21.02 11.94 -9.16
N SER A 814 21.01 10.75 -8.56
CA SER A 814 22.21 10.14 -7.99
C SER A 814 23.15 9.55 -9.06
N LEU A 815 22.61 9.27 -10.25
CA LEU A 815 23.36 8.79 -11.41
C LEU A 815 23.96 9.98 -12.16
N ARG A 816 25.28 10.13 -12.06
CA ARG A 816 26.07 11.16 -12.75
C ARG A 816 26.81 10.55 -13.93
N GLY A 817 27.07 11.37 -14.95
CA GLY A 817 27.80 10.94 -16.13
C GLY A 817 27.28 11.54 -17.43
N ASP A 818 28.16 11.56 -18.44
CA ASP A 818 27.85 11.94 -19.81
C ASP A 818 27.41 10.75 -20.68
N ILE A 819 27.44 9.54 -20.12
CA ILE A 819 27.05 8.27 -20.77
C ILE A 819 26.06 7.54 -19.89
N ALA A 820 24.96 7.06 -20.47
CA ALA A 820 24.02 6.20 -19.77
C ALA A 820 23.36 5.17 -20.70
N ILE A 821 22.99 4.04 -20.13
CA ILE A 821 22.15 3.03 -20.76
C ILE A 821 21.00 2.66 -19.82
N GLY A 822 19.87 2.28 -20.38
CA GLY A 822 18.67 1.97 -19.65
C GLY A 822 17.92 0.80 -20.25
N HIS A 823 17.09 0.17 -19.43
CA HIS A 823 16.29 -0.98 -19.84
C HIS A 823 14.94 -1.02 -19.12
N THR A 824 13.87 -1.36 -19.85
CA THR A 824 12.57 -1.80 -19.30
C THR A 824 12.39 -3.28 -19.61
N ARG A 825 12.19 -4.11 -18.59
CA ARG A 825 12.15 -5.57 -18.71
C ARG A 825 10.73 -6.11 -18.71
N TYR A 826 10.57 -7.17 -19.49
CA TYR A 826 9.54 -8.18 -19.34
C TYR A 826 10.21 -9.56 -19.42
N SER A 827 9.81 -10.52 -18.57
CA SER A 827 10.49 -11.83 -18.47
C SER A 827 10.21 -12.72 -19.67
N THR A 828 11.01 -12.59 -20.73
CA THR A 828 11.03 -13.48 -21.91
C THR A 828 12.04 -14.63 -21.75
N ALA A 829 13.04 -14.43 -20.88
CA ALA A 829 13.97 -15.43 -20.35
C ALA A 829 14.38 -15.05 -18.91
N GLY A 830 14.59 -16.03 -18.04
CA GLY A 830 14.91 -15.84 -16.61
C GLY A 830 13.71 -15.53 -15.71
N SER A 831 13.86 -15.70 -14.39
CA SER A 831 12.81 -15.46 -13.39
C SER A 831 12.52 -13.97 -13.15
N SER A 832 11.36 -13.63 -12.57
CA SER A 832 11.03 -12.25 -12.21
C SER A 832 11.64 -11.85 -10.86
N THR A 833 12.89 -11.38 -10.91
CA THR A 833 13.70 -11.03 -9.74
C THR A 833 14.59 -9.82 -10.05
N ILE A 834 15.03 -9.10 -9.03
CA ILE A 834 15.84 -7.89 -9.20
C ILE A 834 17.25 -8.21 -9.73
N GLU A 835 17.75 -9.42 -9.46
CA GLU A 835 18.97 -9.98 -10.00
C GLU A 835 18.91 -10.04 -11.54
N ASN A 836 17.73 -10.33 -12.08
CA ASN A 836 17.46 -10.36 -13.52
C ASN A 836 17.02 -9.01 -14.11
N ALA A 837 16.93 -7.95 -13.31
CA ALA A 837 16.73 -6.61 -13.86
C ALA A 837 17.99 -6.17 -14.61
N GLN A 838 17.78 -5.51 -15.74
CA GLN A 838 18.80 -4.93 -16.61
C GLN A 838 18.76 -3.39 -16.52
N PRO A 839 19.83 -2.68 -16.91
CA PRO A 839 21.08 -3.19 -17.46
C PRO A 839 21.95 -3.94 -16.44
N VAL A 840 22.66 -4.97 -16.87
CA VAL A 840 23.67 -5.67 -16.06
C VAL A 840 24.88 -4.75 -15.90
N LEU A 841 25.42 -4.62 -14.69
CA LEU A 841 26.69 -3.93 -14.46
C LEU A 841 27.69 -4.91 -13.84
N ALA A 842 28.80 -5.14 -14.53
CA ALA A 842 29.92 -5.95 -14.07
C ALA A 842 31.23 -5.15 -14.12
N ARG A 843 32.16 -5.47 -13.21
CA ARG A 843 33.52 -4.93 -13.22
C ARG A 843 34.48 -6.00 -13.72
N PHE A 844 35.48 -5.59 -14.51
CA PHE A 844 36.50 -6.50 -15.05
C PHE A 844 37.85 -5.77 -15.15
N ARG A 845 38.89 -6.47 -15.62
CA ARG A 845 40.27 -5.97 -15.65
C ARG A 845 40.41 -4.59 -16.31
N ASP A 846 39.67 -4.35 -17.40
CA ASP A 846 39.81 -3.15 -18.22
C ASP A 846 38.67 -2.13 -17.97
N GLY A 847 37.98 -2.22 -16.82
CA GLY A 847 36.99 -1.23 -16.36
C GLY A 847 35.65 -1.85 -15.97
N HIS A 848 34.58 -1.38 -16.60
CA HIS A 848 33.21 -1.82 -16.33
C HIS A 848 32.49 -2.18 -17.62
N ILE A 849 31.55 -3.12 -17.52
CA ILE A 849 30.65 -3.54 -18.59
C ILE A 849 29.22 -3.29 -18.12
N GLY A 850 28.52 -2.38 -18.79
CA GLY A 850 27.08 -2.21 -18.67
C GLY A 850 26.39 -2.87 -19.87
N LEU A 851 25.36 -3.71 -19.70
CA LEU A 851 24.70 -4.39 -20.83
C LEU A 851 23.17 -4.35 -20.70
N ALA A 852 22.50 -3.80 -21.72
CA ALA A 852 21.07 -3.85 -21.93
C ALA A 852 20.74 -4.62 -23.22
N HIS A 853 19.82 -5.57 -23.15
CA HIS A 853 19.51 -6.50 -24.23
C HIS A 853 18.00 -6.57 -24.53
N ASN A 854 17.65 -6.43 -25.81
CA ASN A 854 16.32 -6.73 -26.33
C ASN A 854 16.38 -7.92 -27.31
N GLY A 855 15.79 -9.05 -26.92
CA GLY A 855 15.79 -10.29 -27.68
C GLY A 855 16.00 -11.50 -26.77
N ASN A 856 16.15 -12.68 -27.37
CA ASN A 856 16.50 -13.92 -26.66
C ASN A 856 17.61 -14.66 -27.43
N LEU A 857 18.57 -15.18 -26.69
CA LEU A 857 19.67 -16.01 -27.22
C LEU A 857 19.27 -17.49 -27.16
N THR A 858 19.05 -18.12 -28.32
CA THR A 858 18.50 -19.48 -28.39
C THR A 858 19.48 -20.56 -27.95
N ASN A 859 20.79 -20.29 -28.01
CA ASN A 859 21.85 -21.20 -27.58
C ASN A 859 22.54 -20.77 -26.26
N ALA A 860 21.95 -19.86 -25.48
CA ALA A 860 22.57 -19.39 -24.24
C ALA A 860 22.84 -20.49 -23.21
N SER A 861 22.02 -21.54 -23.14
CA SER A 861 22.26 -22.68 -22.24
C SER A 861 23.46 -23.54 -22.63
N GLU A 862 23.83 -23.56 -23.92
CA GLU A 862 25.08 -24.20 -24.38
C GLU A 862 26.27 -23.32 -24.01
N LEU A 863 26.21 -22.04 -24.37
CA LEU A 863 27.26 -21.05 -24.06
C LEU A 863 27.53 -20.92 -22.56
N ARG A 864 26.48 -20.96 -21.74
CA ARG A 864 26.58 -20.91 -20.27
C ARG A 864 27.34 -22.12 -19.72
N ARG A 865 27.01 -23.34 -20.18
CA ARG A 865 27.71 -24.57 -19.76
C ARG A 865 29.18 -24.53 -20.12
N GLU A 866 29.53 -24.11 -21.33
CA GLU A 866 30.93 -23.94 -21.74
C GLU A 866 31.69 -22.96 -20.83
N LEU A 867 31.05 -21.87 -20.41
CA LEU A 867 31.63 -20.88 -19.51
C LEU A 867 31.75 -21.38 -18.07
N GLU A 868 30.76 -22.12 -17.58
CA GLU A 868 30.75 -22.77 -16.25
C GLU A 868 31.84 -23.85 -16.16
N ASP A 869 31.97 -24.71 -17.17
CA ASP A 869 33.03 -25.72 -17.28
C ASP A 869 34.43 -25.08 -17.30
N ALA A 870 34.51 -23.86 -17.87
CA ALA A 870 35.72 -23.05 -17.87
C ALA A 870 35.87 -22.12 -16.65
N GLY A 871 35.10 -22.34 -15.57
CA GLY A 871 35.24 -21.71 -14.26
C GLY A 871 34.47 -20.40 -14.03
N SER A 872 33.54 -20.04 -14.90
CA SER A 872 32.74 -18.80 -14.76
C SER A 872 31.59 -19.02 -13.77
N ILE A 873 31.30 -18.02 -12.92
CA ILE A 873 30.20 -18.05 -11.95
C ILE A 873 29.14 -17.04 -12.39
N PHE A 874 27.93 -17.53 -12.64
CA PHE A 874 26.77 -16.72 -13.00
C PHE A 874 25.96 -16.35 -11.76
N THR A 875 25.47 -15.12 -11.74
CA THR A 875 24.67 -14.55 -10.64
C THR A 875 23.19 -14.45 -10.97
N SER A 876 22.85 -14.49 -12.26
CA SER A 876 21.50 -14.34 -12.78
C SER A 876 21.03 -15.59 -13.52
N THR A 877 19.72 -15.60 -13.81
CA THR A 877 19.08 -16.59 -14.67
C THR A 877 18.77 -16.03 -16.05
N MET A 878 19.40 -14.91 -16.43
CA MET A 878 19.25 -14.29 -17.75
C MET A 878 20.17 -14.95 -18.77
N ASP A 879 19.70 -15.06 -20.01
CA ASP A 879 20.52 -15.46 -21.15
C ASP A 879 21.66 -14.47 -21.42
N SER A 880 21.46 -13.20 -21.08
CA SER A 880 22.31 -12.07 -21.46
C SER A 880 23.63 -12.01 -20.66
N GLU A 881 23.69 -12.64 -19.49
CA GLU A 881 24.91 -12.67 -18.65
C GLU A 881 26.05 -13.43 -19.35
N VAL A 882 25.74 -14.37 -20.25
CA VAL A 882 26.77 -15.09 -21.04
C VAL A 882 27.62 -14.11 -21.87
N LEU A 883 27.02 -13.03 -22.38
CA LEU A 883 27.73 -12.02 -23.16
C LEU A 883 28.72 -11.25 -22.30
N VAL A 884 28.35 -10.92 -21.06
CA VAL A 884 29.23 -10.22 -20.10
C VAL A 884 30.48 -11.06 -19.83
N HIS A 885 30.31 -12.36 -19.55
CA HIS A 885 31.43 -13.27 -19.31
C HIS A 885 32.33 -13.44 -20.54
N ARG A 886 31.77 -13.56 -21.75
CA ARG A 886 32.58 -13.68 -22.98
C ARG A 886 33.33 -12.39 -23.29
N MET A 887 32.69 -11.22 -23.14
CA MET A 887 33.35 -9.92 -23.32
C MET A 887 34.51 -9.73 -22.33
N ALA A 888 34.32 -10.11 -21.07
CA ALA A 888 35.35 -10.03 -20.04
C ALA A 888 36.55 -10.96 -20.31
N ARG A 889 36.34 -12.07 -21.03
CA ARG A 889 37.39 -13.05 -21.41
C ARG A 889 38.09 -12.73 -22.73
N SER A 890 37.51 -11.86 -23.56
CA SER A 890 38.10 -11.50 -24.85
C SER A 890 39.49 -10.88 -24.68
N SER A 891 40.40 -11.22 -25.59
CA SER A 891 41.76 -10.65 -25.65
C SER A 891 41.86 -9.45 -26.59
N ALA A 892 40.76 -9.08 -27.27
CA ALA A 892 40.75 -7.95 -28.19
C ALA A 892 41.00 -6.62 -27.46
N GLU A 893 41.78 -5.73 -28.06
CA GLU A 893 42.12 -4.44 -27.43
C GLU A 893 40.92 -3.47 -27.43
N LYS A 894 40.22 -3.34 -28.57
CA LYS A 894 39.13 -2.38 -28.75
C LYS A 894 37.78 -2.89 -28.22
N PRO A 895 36.97 -2.05 -27.54
CA PRO A 895 35.64 -2.40 -27.04
C PRO A 895 34.72 -3.06 -28.08
N GLU A 896 34.63 -2.49 -29.28
CA GLU A 896 33.80 -2.99 -30.37
C GLU A 896 34.22 -4.38 -30.85
N HIS A 897 35.53 -4.69 -30.80
CA HIS A 897 36.04 -6.01 -31.15
C HIS A 897 35.81 -7.04 -30.03
N ARG A 898 35.80 -6.63 -28.76
CA ARG A 898 35.43 -7.50 -27.64
C ARG A 898 33.97 -7.92 -27.71
N LEU A 899 33.08 -6.99 -28.06
CA LEU A 899 31.67 -7.30 -28.29
C LEU A 899 31.51 -8.24 -29.50
N ALA A 900 32.23 -8.00 -30.61
CA ALA A 900 32.22 -8.90 -31.76
C ALA A 900 32.67 -10.33 -31.42
N ASP A 901 33.74 -10.47 -30.64
CA ASP A 901 34.24 -11.76 -30.15
C ASP A 901 33.18 -12.46 -29.27
N ALA A 902 32.58 -11.74 -28.34
CA ALA A 902 31.51 -12.27 -27.48
C ALA A 902 30.25 -12.72 -28.25
N LEU A 903 29.94 -12.05 -29.37
CA LEU A 903 28.82 -12.37 -30.25
C LEU A 903 29.12 -13.52 -31.23
N THR A 904 30.38 -13.95 -31.36
CA THR A 904 30.76 -15.04 -32.27
C THR A 904 30.13 -16.36 -31.82
N GLY A 905 29.34 -16.98 -32.70
CA GLY A 905 28.63 -18.24 -32.39
C GLY A 905 27.34 -18.07 -31.57
N VAL A 906 26.93 -16.83 -31.25
CA VAL A 906 25.63 -16.57 -30.62
C VAL A 906 24.51 -16.77 -31.63
N GLN A 907 23.47 -17.51 -31.24
CA GLN A 907 22.26 -17.74 -32.01
C GLN A 907 21.06 -17.09 -31.31
N GLY A 908 20.03 -16.75 -32.09
CA GLY A 908 18.85 -16.05 -31.63
C GLY A 908 18.83 -14.57 -32.02
N ALA A 909 17.93 -13.81 -31.41
CA ALA A 909 17.73 -12.40 -31.70
C ALA A 909 18.34 -11.53 -30.60
N TYR A 910 19.04 -10.47 -30.98
CA TYR A 910 19.55 -9.49 -30.05
C TYR A 910 19.65 -8.10 -30.68
N CYS A 911 19.24 -7.10 -29.91
CA CYS A 911 19.70 -5.73 -30.02
C CYS A 911 20.30 -5.35 -28.67
N LEU A 912 21.51 -4.79 -28.72
CA LEU A 912 22.28 -4.50 -27.52
C LEU A 912 22.62 -3.02 -27.48
N VAL A 913 22.56 -2.47 -26.27
CA VAL A 913 23.23 -1.22 -25.92
C VAL A 913 24.16 -1.55 -24.75
N VAL A 914 25.45 -1.33 -24.95
CA VAL A 914 26.51 -1.80 -24.05
C VAL A 914 27.46 -0.66 -23.73
N ILE A 915 27.91 -0.58 -22.50
CA ILE A 915 28.98 0.30 -22.07
C ILE A 915 30.20 -0.56 -21.79
N VAL A 916 31.37 -0.18 -22.33
CA VAL A 916 32.65 -0.78 -21.97
C VAL A 916 33.64 0.35 -21.68
N GLY A 917 33.98 0.53 -20.41
CA GLY A 917 34.69 1.74 -19.98
C GLY A 917 33.91 2.99 -20.38
N ASN A 918 34.55 3.92 -21.09
CA ASN A 918 33.92 5.18 -21.52
C ASN A 918 33.37 5.12 -22.97
N THR A 919 33.18 3.92 -23.52
CA THR A 919 32.64 3.73 -24.88
C THR A 919 31.21 3.20 -24.81
N LEU A 920 30.28 3.89 -25.48
CA LEU A 920 28.93 3.39 -25.71
C LEU A 920 28.90 2.59 -27.02
N LEU A 921 28.41 1.37 -26.95
CA LEU A 921 28.28 0.45 -28.07
C LEU A 921 26.81 0.16 -28.34
N ALA A 922 26.46 0.01 -29.61
CA ALA A 922 25.17 -0.54 -30.04
C ALA A 922 25.41 -1.66 -31.04
N ALA A 923 24.67 -2.76 -30.92
CA ALA A 923 24.82 -3.89 -31.83
C ALA A 923 23.46 -4.48 -32.21
N ARG A 924 23.33 -4.90 -33.48
CA ARG A 924 22.15 -5.57 -34.00
C ARG A 924 22.54 -6.91 -34.62
N ASP A 925 21.75 -7.94 -34.36
CA ASP A 925 22.00 -9.28 -34.85
C ASP A 925 22.13 -9.36 -36.40
N PRO A 926 22.80 -10.37 -36.96
CA PRO A 926 23.07 -10.46 -38.39
C PRO A 926 21.85 -10.65 -39.31
N ARG A 927 20.67 -10.99 -38.77
CA ARG A 927 19.41 -11.07 -39.53
C ARG A 927 18.51 -9.86 -39.32
N GLY A 928 18.77 -9.05 -38.30
CA GLY A 928 18.04 -7.84 -37.95
C GLY A 928 16.64 -8.09 -37.42
N TRP A 929 16.43 -9.09 -36.56
CA TRP A 929 15.10 -9.45 -36.03
C TRP A 929 14.40 -8.28 -35.34
N ARG A 930 15.13 -7.55 -34.50
CA ARG A 930 14.59 -6.46 -33.67
C ARG A 930 14.99 -5.08 -34.20
N PRO A 931 14.16 -4.05 -34.01
CA PRO A 931 14.50 -2.68 -34.38
C PRO A 931 15.51 -2.08 -33.40
N LEU A 932 16.43 -1.28 -33.94
CA LEU A 932 17.37 -0.47 -33.18
C LEU A 932 17.71 0.74 -34.04
N VAL A 933 17.44 1.94 -33.52
CA VAL A 933 17.65 3.21 -34.21
C VAL A 933 18.79 3.99 -33.58
N ILE A 934 19.44 4.82 -34.40
CA ILE A 934 20.38 5.85 -33.96
C ILE A 934 19.76 7.24 -34.20
N GLY A 935 19.92 8.13 -33.22
CA GLY A 935 19.44 9.51 -33.28
C GLY A 935 20.41 10.51 -32.65
N LYS A 936 20.12 11.79 -32.86
CA LYS A 936 20.91 12.93 -32.36
C LYS A 936 20.09 13.87 -31.50
N LEU A 937 20.67 14.28 -30.37
CA LEU A 937 20.15 15.35 -29.51
C LEU A 937 21.26 16.37 -29.29
N GLY A 938 21.30 17.43 -30.11
CA GLY A 938 22.47 18.27 -30.22
C GLY A 938 23.69 17.44 -30.66
N ASP A 939 24.78 17.51 -29.90
CA ASP A 939 25.99 16.71 -30.15
C ASP A 939 25.91 15.28 -29.58
N ALA A 940 24.90 15.00 -28.74
CA ALA A 940 24.74 13.69 -28.11
C ALA A 940 24.21 12.64 -29.09
N THR A 941 24.70 11.41 -28.96
CA THR A 941 24.27 10.27 -29.79
C THR A 941 23.39 9.34 -28.97
N ILE A 942 22.22 8.98 -29.50
CA ILE A 942 21.22 8.14 -28.84
C ILE A 942 21.03 6.84 -29.62
N PHE A 943 20.87 5.73 -28.90
CA PHE A 943 20.36 4.46 -29.42
C PHE A 943 19.07 4.10 -28.71
N ALA A 944 18.06 3.64 -29.45
CA ALA A 944 16.79 3.20 -28.87
C ALA A 944 16.19 2.06 -29.67
N SER A 945 15.39 1.20 -29.01
CA SER A 945 14.65 0.14 -29.71
C SER A 945 13.56 0.68 -30.64
N GLU A 946 13.10 1.94 -30.47
CA GLU A 946 12.11 2.59 -31.33
C GLU A 946 12.34 4.10 -31.45
N SER A 947 11.82 4.68 -32.54
CA SER A 947 11.87 6.13 -32.76
C SER A 947 11.04 6.94 -31.77
N CYS A 948 9.95 6.42 -31.20
CA CYS A 948 9.12 7.17 -30.25
C CYS A 948 9.89 7.60 -28.97
N ALA A 949 11.01 6.94 -28.66
CA ALA A 949 11.92 7.36 -27.59
C ALA A 949 12.68 8.64 -27.95
N LEU A 950 12.95 8.85 -29.24
CA LEU A 950 13.61 10.06 -29.76
C LEU A 950 12.64 11.25 -29.77
N ASP A 951 11.40 11.01 -30.20
CA ASP A 951 10.37 12.06 -30.33
C ASP A 951 10.10 12.77 -29.00
N LEU A 952 9.99 12.01 -27.90
CA LEU A 952 9.77 12.56 -26.56
C LEU A 952 10.92 13.47 -26.09
N LEU A 953 12.15 13.20 -26.55
CA LEU A 953 13.35 13.96 -26.21
C LEU A 953 13.59 15.15 -27.17
N GLY A 954 12.81 15.27 -28.24
CA GLY A 954 13.09 16.21 -29.33
C GLY A 954 14.34 15.85 -30.13
N ALA A 955 14.76 14.58 -30.12
CA ALA A 955 15.92 14.09 -30.85
C ALA A 955 15.57 13.79 -32.32
N THR A 956 16.52 13.99 -33.23
CA THR A 956 16.35 13.68 -34.66
C THR A 956 16.73 12.23 -34.93
N LEU A 957 15.85 11.47 -35.58
CA LEU A 957 16.15 10.12 -36.10
C LEU A 957 17.14 10.23 -37.27
N GLU A 958 18.30 9.57 -37.18
CA GLU A 958 19.27 9.53 -38.29
C GLU A 958 19.00 8.35 -39.22
N ARG A 959 19.02 7.12 -38.66
CA ARG A 959 18.79 5.86 -39.40
C ARG A 959 18.60 4.68 -38.44
N GLU A 960 18.36 3.50 -39.01
CA GLU A 960 18.49 2.24 -38.27
C GLU A 960 19.93 1.77 -38.19
N VAL A 961 20.25 1.05 -37.10
CA VAL A 961 21.44 0.21 -37.01
C VAL A 961 21.26 -0.97 -37.98
N GLU A 962 22.23 -1.19 -38.85
CA GLU A 962 22.19 -2.23 -39.87
C GLU A 962 22.34 -3.63 -39.25
N ARG A 963 21.81 -4.66 -39.94
CA ARG A 963 22.02 -6.06 -39.54
C ARG A 963 23.51 -6.40 -39.47
N GLY A 964 23.94 -7.00 -38.35
CA GLY A 964 25.33 -7.35 -38.09
C GLY A 964 26.27 -6.15 -37.84
N GLU A 965 25.73 -4.93 -37.73
CA GLU A 965 26.50 -3.74 -37.41
C GLU A 965 26.76 -3.65 -35.91
N ILE A 966 27.99 -3.29 -35.55
CA ILE A 966 28.35 -2.82 -34.21
C ILE A 966 28.84 -1.38 -34.36
N ILE A 967 28.22 -0.47 -33.63
CA ILE A 967 28.56 0.96 -33.60
C ILE A 967 29.20 1.27 -32.26
N ALA A 968 30.33 1.96 -32.29
CA ALA A 968 31.01 2.50 -31.11
C ALA A 968 30.96 4.03 -31.12
N VAL A 969 30.71 4.61 -29.94
CA VAL A 969 30.69 6.06 -29.71
C VAL A 969 31.58 6.35 -28.50
N ASP A 970 32.62 7.15 -28.72
CA ASP A 970 33.49 7.70 -27.68
C ASP A 970 34.00 9.09 -28.08
N GLU A 971 35.03 9.59 -27.39
CA GLU A 971 35.63 10.91 -27.63
C GLU A 971 36.23 11.09 -29.03
N SER A 972 36.57 9.99 -29.73
CA SER A 972 37.05 10.05 -31.11
C SER A 972 35.92 9.99 -32.15
N GLY A 973 34.67 9.97 -31.70
CA GLY A 973 33.47 10.04 -32.53
C GLY A 973 32.76 8.69 -32.72
N THR A 974 31.85 8.63 -33.68
CA THR A 974 31.04 7.45 -34.00
C THR A 974 31.74 6.59 -35.07
N ARG A 975 31.88 5.28 -34.82
CA ARG A 975 32.53 4.32 -35.73
C ARG A 975 31.68 3.07 -35.89
N SER A 976 31.51 2.58 -37.11
CA SER A 976 30.81 1.32 -37.40
C SER A 976 31.77 0.22 -37.84
N ILE A 977 31.55 -1.01 -37.37
CA ILE A 977 32.22 -2.22 -37.84
C ILE A 977 31.20 -3.28 -38.26
N PHE A 978 31.59 -4.12 -39.22
CA PHE A 978 30.77 -5.21 -39.77
C PHE A 978 31.57 -6.53 -39.69
N THR A 979 31.95 -6.90 -38.49
CA THR A 979 32.74 -8.13 -38.24
C THR A 979 31.86 -9.39 -38.15
N LEU A 980 30.54 -9.22 -38.00
CA LEU A 980 29.58 -10.32 -38.02
C LEU A 980 29.07 -10.53 -39.45
N GLU A 981 29.13 -11.76 -39.93
CA GLU A 981 28.67 -12.10 -41.28
C GLU A 981 27.15 -11.85 -41.42
N LYS A 982 26.76 -10.95 -42.34
CA LYS A 982 25.35 -10.65 -42.61
C LYS A 982 24.61 -11.91 -43.09
N GLN A 983 23.52 -12.25 -42.42
CA GLN A 983 22.71 -13.43 -42.76
C GLN A 983 21.37 -12.99 -43.38
N GLU A 984 20.62 -13.92 -43.95
CA GLU A 984 19.30 -13.64 -44.54
C GLU A 984 18.43 -12.83 -43.59
N ALA A 985 17.81 -11.75 -44.09
CA ALA A 985 17.02 -10.85 -43.26
C ALA A 985 15.77 -11.54 -42.70
N ARG A 986 15.50 -11.38 -41.40
CA ARG A 986 14.37 -11.99 -40.70
C ARG A 986 13.72 -11.02 -39.73
N LYS A 987 13.35 -9.82 -40.20
CA LYS A 987 12.70 -8.76 -39.42
C LYS A 987 11.42 -9.29 -38.73
N CYS A 988 11.20 -9.01 -37.46
CA CYS A 988 10.02 -9.52 -36.76
C CYS A 988 8.74 -8.82 -37.26
N VAL A 989 7.86 -9.54 -37.96
CA VAL A 989 6.60 -8.97 -38.49
C VAL A 989 5.64 -8.53 -37.36
N PHE A 990 5.75 -9.13 -36.17
CA PHE A 990 4.93 -8.76 -35.02
C PHE A 990 5.17 -7.34 -34.50
N GLU A 991 6.29 -6.68 -34.83
CA GLU A 991 6.49 -5.27 -34.50
C GLU A 991 5.42 -4.39 -35.17
N TYR A 992 5.02 -4.74 -36.40
CA TYR A 992 3.94 -4.07 -37.11
C TYR A 992 2.55 -4.49 -36.66
N VAL A 993 2.38 -5.70 -36.10
CA VAL A 993 1.08 -6.20 -35.62
C VAL A 993 0.74 -5.62 -34.25
N TYR A 994 1.68 -5.66 -33.30
CA TYR A 994 1.39 -5.46 -31.88
C TYR A 994 2.43 -4.62 -31.12
N PHE A 995 3.72 -4.97 -31.17
CA PHE A 995 4.69 -4.48 -30.18
C PHE A 995 5.07 -3.01 -30.28
N SER A 996 5.38 -2.54 -31.50
CA SER A 996 5.83 -1.16 -31.65
C SER A 996 4.66 -0.20 -31.47
N ARG A 997 4.89 0.97 -30.89
CA ARG A 997 3.84 1.98 -30.81
C ARG A 997 3.44 2.48 -32.21
N PRO A 998 2.18 2.86 -32.44
CA PRO A 998 1.74 3.37 -33.74
C PRO A 998 2.51 4.61 -34.24
N ASP A 999 2.98 5.46 -33.33
CA ASP A 999 3.79 6.64 -33.63
C ASP A 999 5.28 6.35 -33.90
N SER A 1000 5.71 5.08 -33.79
CA SER A 1000 7.07 4.66 -34.11
C SER A 1000 7.30 4.42 -35.61
N GLN A 1001 8.57 4.56 -36.01
CA GLN A 1001 9.14 4.07 -37.25
C GLN A 1001 10.08 2.90 -36.93
N VAL A 1002 9.83 1.74 -37.55
CA VAL A 1002 10.64 0.52 -37.41
C VAL A 1002 10.80 -0.14 -38.76
N PHE A 1003 11.91 -0.85 -38.97
CA PHE A 1003 12.33 -1.43 -40.25
C PHE A 1003 12.20 -0.49 -41.47
N GLY A 1004 12.44 0.81 -41.27
CA GLY A 1004 12.31 1.85 -42.30
C GLY A 1004 10.86 2.20 -42.69
N GLY A 1005 9.86 1.79 -41.92
CA GLY A 1005 8.44 2.03 -42.19
C GLY A 1005 7.66 2.53 -40.98
N SER A 1006 6.53 3.20 -41.24
CA SER A 1006 5.60 3.66 -40.19
C SER A 1006 4.73 2.51 -39.69
N VAL A 1007 4.64 2.36 -38.37
CA VAL A 1007 3.81 1.33 -37.73
C VAL A 1007 2.32 1.59 -37.97
N ASP A 1008 1.84 2.82 -37.75
CA ASP A 1008 0.44 3.18 -38.01
C ASP A 1008 0.01 2.90 -39.45
N ARG A 1009 0.83 3.28 -40.44
CA ARG A 1009 0.52 3.04 -41.86
C ARG A 1009 0.41 1.55 -42.19
N ALA A 1010 1.32 0.74 -41.66
CA ALA A 1010 1.29 -0.71 -41.83
C ALA A 1010 0.01 -1.32 -41.21
N ARG A 1011 -0.34 -0.91 -39.98
CA ARG A 1011 -1.55 -1.40 -39.28
C ARG A 1011 -2.83 -1.01 -39.99
N ARG A 1012 -2.91 0.20 -40.54
CA ARG A 1012 -4.07 0.60 -41.36
C ARG A 1012 -4.18 -0.28 -42.62
N GLU A 1013 -3.07 -0.56 -43.30
CA GLU A 1013 -3.13 -1.43 -44.49
C GLU A 1013 -3.52 -2.88 -44.14
N LEU A 1014 -3.04 -3.42 -43.01
CA LEU A 1014 -3.54 -4.70 -42.48
C LEU A 1014 -5.07 -4.66 -42.30
N GLY A 1015 -5.60 -3.56 -41.72
CA GLY A 1015 -7.03 -3.32 -41.60
C GLY A 1015 -7.79 -3.28 -42.94
N ARG A 1016 -7.26 -2.55 -43.93
CA ARG A 1016 -7.87 -2.49 -45.28
C ARG A 1016 -7.87 -3.86 -45.94
N ARG A 1017 -6.74 -4.57 -45.90
CA ARG A 1017 -6.66 -5.91 -46.47
C ARG A 1017 -7.64 -6.87 -45.79
N LEU A 1018 -7.78 -6.77 -44.47
CA LEU A 1018 -8.72 -7.57 -43.69
C LEU A 1018 -10.18 -7.30 -44.08
N ALA A 1019 -10.53 -6.05 -44.41
CA ALA A 1019 -11.86 -5.70 -44.92
C ALA A 1019 -12.14 -6.25 -46.32
N ARG A 1020 -11.14 -6.28 -47.21
CA ARG A 1020 -11.24 -6.87 -48.55
C ARG A 1020 -11.40 -8.38 -48.51
N ASP A 1021 -10.59 -9.04 -47.68
CA ASP A 1021 -10.54 -10.50 -47.60
C ASP A 1021 -11.73 -11.07 -46.81
N PHE A 1022 -12.18 -10.37 -45.76
CA PHE A 1022 -13.25 -10.82 -44.87
C PHE A 1022 -14.30 -9.72 -44.62
N PRO A 1023 -15.08 -9.32 -45.64
CA PRO A 1023 -16.12 -8.32 -45.46
C PRO A 1023 -17.20 -8.79 -44.46
N ALA A 1024 -17.90 -7.84 -43.86
CA ALA A 1024 -19.03 -8.07 -42.95
C ALA A 1024 -20.24 -7.26 -43.45
N PRO A 1025 -20.93 -7.72 -44.51
CA PRO A 1025 -21.93 -6.90 -45.20
C PRO A 1025 -23.19 -6.60 -44.38
N THR A 1026 -23.42 -7.37 -43.31
CA THR A 1026 -24.55 -7.18 -42.38
C THR A 1026 -24.23 -6.23 -41.22
N ALA A 1027 -22.97 -5.81 -41.07
CA ALA A 1027 -22.55 -4.97 -39.95
C ALA A 1027 -22.97 -3.51 -40.12
N ASP A 1028 -23.33 -2.90 -39.00
CA ASP A 1028 -23.76 -1.50 -38.90
C ASP A 1028 -22.60 -0.56 -38.52
N LEU A 1029 -21.55 -1.06 -37.86
CA LEU A 1029 -20.38 -0.29 -37.40
C LEU A 1029 -19.15 -1.16 -37.17
N VAL A 1030 -17.99 -0.51 -37.04
CA VAL A 1030 -16.69 -1.10 -36.69
C VAL A 1030 -16.21 -0.49 -35.37
N PHE A 1031 -15.56 -1.28 -34.51
CA PHE A 1031 -14.82 -0.76 -33.36
C PHE A 1031 -13.56 -1.61 -33.10
N SER A 1032 -12.60 -1.02 -32.40
CA SER A 1032 -11.36 -1.68 -31.98
C SER A 1032 -11.47 -2.24 -30.56
N VAL A 1033 -10.63 -3.23 -30.25
CA VAL A 1033 -10.24 -3.48 -28.87
C VAL A 1033 -9.28 -2.35 -28.45
N PRO A 1034 -9.64 -1.53 -27.43
CA PRO A 1034 -8.89 -0.32 -27.11
C PRO A 1034 -7.39 -0.55 -26.85
N ASP A 1035 -6.58 0.38 -27.32
CA ASP A 1035 -5.10 0.45 -27.20
C ASP A 1035 -4.33 -0.67 -27.91
N SER A 1036 -5.04 -1.59 -28.58
CA SER A 1036 -4.48 -2.74 -29.28
C SER A 1036 -4.59 -2.54 -30.80
N SER A 1037 -5.82 -2.50 -31.31
CA SER A 1037 -6.13 -2.63 -32.74
C SER A 1037 -6.68 -1.34 -33.37
N ASN A 1038 -6.54 -0.20 -32.70
CA ASN A 1038 -7.11 1.09 -33.12
C ASN A 1038 -6.81 1.44 -34.59
N SER A 1039 -5.53 1.37 -34.99
CA SER A 1039 -5.10 1.68 -36.38
C SER A 1039 -5.65 0.67 -37.40
N ALA A 1040 -5.72 -0.62 -37.04
CA ALA A 1040 -6.28 -1.64 -37.93
C ALA A 1040 -7.80 -1.49 -38.08
N ALA A 1041 -8.53 -1.17 -37.01
CA ALA A 1041 -9.96 -0.89 -37.07
C ALA A 1041 -10.26 0.34 -37.92
N LEU A 1042 -9.43 1.38 -37.81
CA LEU A 1042 -9.53 2.57 -38.66
C LEU A 1042 -9.32 2.22 -40.14
N GLY A 1043 -8.29 1.43 -40.48
CA GLY A 1043 -8.09 0.95 -41.84
C GLY A 1043 -9.25 0.09 -42.35
N PHE A 1044 -9.79 -0.79 -41.50
CA PHE A 1044 -10.95 -1.60 -41.85
C PHE A 1044 -12.19 -0.74 -42.13
N ALA A 1045 -12.46 0.26 -41.30
CA ALA A 1045 -13.56 1.21 -41.47
C ALA A 1045 -13.40 2.05 -42.76
N GLU A 1046 -12.20 2.56 -43.03
CA GLU A 1046 -11.87 3.31 -44.25
C GLU A 1046 -12.16 2.49 -45.54
N GLU A 1047 -11.79 1.21 -45.55
CA GLU A 1047 -11.99 0.34 -46.72
C GLU A 1047 -13.44 -0.15 -46.86
N SER A 1048 -14.09 -0.50 -45.74
CA SER A 1048 -15.47 -1.03 -45.75
C SER A 1048 -16.55 0.04 -45.89
N GLY A 1049 -16.23 1.30 -45.60
CA GLY A 1049 -17.19 2.41 -45.53
C GLY A 1049 -18.09 2.40 -44.30
N LEU A 1050 -17.84 1.52 -43.32
CA LEU A 1050 -18.58 1.45 -42.07
C LEU A 1050 -18.13 2.54 -41.08
N PRO A 1051 -19.03 3.11 -40.26
CA PRO A 1051 -18.65 4.06 -39.22
C PRO A 1051 -17.78 3.39 -38.15
N LEU A 1052 -16.68 4.05 -37.77
CA LEU A 1052 -15.85 3.66 -36.62
C LEU A 1052 -16.42 4.29 -35.35
N GLU A 1053 -16.81 3.46 -34.38
CA GLU A 1053 -17.47 3.88 -33.14
C GLU A 1053 -16.71 3.46 -31.88
N LEU A 1054 -16.92 4.18 -30.78
CA LEU A 1054 -16.35 3.85 -29.46
C LEU A 1054 -17.28 2.88 -28.71
N ALA A 1055 -17.29 1.60 -29.11
CA ALA A 1055 -18.17 0.61 -28.49
C ALA A 1055 -17.59 -0.02 -27.20
N LEU A 1056 -16.29 0.03 -27.00
CA LEU A 1056 -15.58 -0.39 -25.79
C LEU A 1056 -14.73 0.76 -25.26
N ILE A 1057 -14.86 1.05 -23.95
CA ILE A 1057 -14.04 2.04 -23.26
C ILE A 1057 -13.14 1.31 -22.27
N ARG A 1058 -11.84 1.57 -22.34
CA ARG A 1058 -10.90 1.06 -21.34
C ARG A 1058 -11.15 1.75 -20.00
N ASN A 1059 -11.25 0.97 -18.93
CA ASN A 1059 -11.31 1.50 -17.59
C ASN A 1059 -9.91 1.90 -17.12
N HIS A 1060 -9.54 3.16 -17.35
CA HIS A 1060 -8.23 3.70 -16.97
C HIS A 1060 -8.00 3.74 -15.45
N TYR A 1061 -9.05 3.58 -14.64
CA TYR A 1061 -8.99 3.58 -13.18
C TYR A 1061 -8.60 2.22 -12.56
N VAL A 1062 -8.45 1.17 -13.38
CA VAL A 1062 -8.10 -0.20 -12.89
C VAL A 1062 -6.67 -0.62 -13.26
N GLY A 1063 -5.89 0.28 -13.85
CA GLY A 1063 -4.51 0.01 -14.26
C GLY A 1063 -3.52 0.03 -13.10
N ARG A 1064 -3.62 -0.89 -12.12
CA ARG A 1064 -2.53 -1.26 -11.17
C ARG A 1064 -2.88 -2.43 -10.23
N THR A 1065 -3.54 -3.47 -10.72
CA THR A 1065 -3.80 -4.71 -9.94
C THR A 1065 -3.21 -5.93 -10.65
N PHE A 1066 -1.89 -6.03 -10.67
CA PHE A 1066 -1.20 -7.28 -10.97
C PHE A 1066 -1.07 -8.09 -9.69
N LEU A 1067 -1.98 -9.05 -9.49
CA LEU A 1067 -1.79 -10.39 -8.89
C LEU A 1067 -3.13 -10.92 -8.34
N GLN A 1068 -3.72 -11.91 -9.03
CA GLN A 1068 -4.61 -12.92 -8.43
C GLN A 1068 -4.66 -14.17 -9.33
N PRO A 1069 -4.32 -15.37 -8.82
CA PRO A 1069 -4.60 -16.65 -9.44
C PRO A 1069 -5.71 -17.40 -8.67
N THR A 1070 -6.93 -17.44 -9.21
CA THR A 1070 -7.88 -18.57 -9.02
C THR A 1070 -8.78 -18.71 -10.26
N GLN A 1071 -9.17 -19.96 -10.55
CA GLN A 1071 -9.83 -20.40 -11.78
C GLN A 1071 -11.22 -19.75 -12.03
N ALA A 1072 -11.90 -19.25 -10.98
CA ALA A 1072 -13.30 -18.79 -11.02
C ALA A 1072 -13.49 -17.30 -11.38
N GLY A 1073 -12.43 -16.50 -11.51
CA GLY A 1073 -12.51 -15.04 -11.73
C GLY A 1073 -12.36 -14.56 -13.18
N ARG A 1074 -12.43 -15.44 -14.19
CA ARG A 1074 -12.01 -15.11 -15.57
C ARG A 1074 -12.94 -14.13 -16.29
N ASP A 1075 -14.25 -14.18 -16.04
CA ASP A 1075 -15.23 -13.25 -16.65
C ASP A 1075 -15.24 -11.86 -15.99
N ALA A 1076 -14.79 -11.78 -14.73
CA ALA A 1076 -14.69 -10.51 -14.00
C ALA A 1076 -13.55 -9.64 -14.53
N LYS A 1077 -12.41 -10.23 -14.93
CA LYS A 1077 -11.22 -9.47 -15.39
C LYS A 1077 -11.49 -8.63 -16.66
N VAL A 1078 -12.33 -9.09 -17.59
CA VAL A 1078 -12.69 -8.30 -18.77
C VAL A 1078 -13.66 -7.19 -18.40
N LYS A 1079 -14.69 -7.48 -17.57
CA LYS A 1079 -15.65 -6.48 -17.03
C LYS A 1079 -14.99 -5.39 -16.18
N VAL A 1080 -13.85 -5.70 -15.59
CA VAL A 1080 -13.03 -4.76 -14.82
C VAL A 1080 -12.17 -3.89 -15.74
N LYS A 1081 -11.68 -4.42 -16.87
CA LYS A 1081 -10.79 -3.69 -17.80
C LYS A 1081 -11.51 -2.86 -18.86
N TYR A 1082 -12.68 -3.29 -19.31
CA TYR A 1082 -13.43 -2.64 -20.38
C TYR A 1082 -14.90 -2.47 -19.99
N ASN A 1083 -15.48 -1.34 -20.37
CA ASN A 1083 -16.90 -1.07 -20.28
C ASN A 1083 -17.48 -1.01 -21.70
N ALA A 1084 -18.54 -1.77 -21.96
CA ALA A 1084 -19.26 -1.70 -23.22
C ALA A 1084 -20.25 -0.53 -23.23
N VAL A 1085 -20.20 0.28 -24.29
CA VAL A 1085 -21.11 1.41 -24.50
C VAL A 1085 -22.42 0.89 -25.09
N ARG A 1086 -23.37 0.57 -24.21
CA ARG A 1086 -24.65 -0.05 -24.59
C ARG A 1086 -25.42 0.74 -25.65
N GLU A 1087 -25.35 2.06 -25.61
CA GLU A 1087 -26.04 2.94 -26.57
C GLU A 1087 -25.51 2.78 -28.00
N VAL A 1088 -24.23 2.47 -28.16
CA VAL A 1088 -23.59 2.20 -29.47
C VAL A 1088 -23.93 0.78 -29.94
N LEU A 1089 -24.01 -0.18 -29.03
CA LEU A 1089 -24.09 -1.61 -29.35
C LEU A 1089 -25.52 -2.17 -29.49
N ARG A 1090 -26.51 -1.57 -28.83
CA ARG A 1090 -27.87 -2.11 -28.76
C ARG A 1090 -28.50 -2.23 -30.16
N ASP A 1091 -28.98 -3.43 -30.48
CA ASP A 1091 -29.67 -3.79 -31.73
C ASP A 1091 -28.81 -3.58 -32.99
N LYS A 1092 -27.48 -3.58 -32.87
CA LYS A 1092 -26.52 -3.45 -33.98
C LYS A 1092 -25.81 -4.77 -34.29
N SER A 1093 -25.53 -5.03 -35.56
CA SER A 1093 -24.50 -5.98 -35.99
C SER A 1093 -23.17 -5.24 -36.05
N VAL A 1094 -22.11 -5.79 -35.46
CA VAL A 1094 -20.87 -5.03 -35.23
C VAL A 1094 -19.63 -5.80 -35.69
N VAL A 1095 -18.65 -5.09 -36.23
CA VAL A 1095 -17.30 -5.64 -36.46
C VAL A 1095 -16.40 -5.26 -35.29
N MET A 1096 -15.93 -6.27 -34.56
CA MET A 1096 -14.89 -6.11 -33.53
C MET A 1096 -13.54 -6.46 -34.15
N VAL A 1097 -12.63 -5.49 -34.27
CA VAL A 1097 -11.27 -5.72 -34.77
C VAL A 1097 -10.33 -5.95 -33.60
N ASP A 1098 -9.56 -7.05 -33.64
CA ASP A 1098 -8.49 -7.38 -32.69
C ASP A 1098 -7.17 -7.57 -33.45
N ASP A 1099 -6.02 -7.48 -32.78
CA ASP A 1099 -4.73 -7.65 -33.46
C ASP A 1099 -4.31 -9.10 -33.64
N SER A 1100 -4.58 -9.94 -32.63
CA SER A 1100 -4.14 -11.33 -32.55
C SER A 1100 -4.99 -12.11 -31.54
N ILE A 1101 -5.07 -13.44 -31.71
CA ILE A 1101 -5.70 -14.35 -30.75
C ILE A 1101 -4.71 -15.46 -30.42
N VAL A 1102 -4.32 -15.54 -29.14
CA VAL A 1102 -3.32 -16.52 -28.66
C VAL A 1102 -3.99 -17.69 -27.94
N ARG A 1103 -4.68 -17.44 -26.81
CA ARG A 1103 -5.42 -18.47 -26.04
C ARG A 1103 -6.95 -18.35 -26.13
N GLY A 1104 -7.48 -17.33 -26.80
CA GLY A 1104 -8.92 -17.08 -26.97
C GLY A 1104 -9.71 -16.63 -25.72
N THR A 1105 -9.17 -16.81 -24.51
CA THR A 1105 -9.89 -16.49 -23.24
C THR A 1105 -10.32 -15.03 -23.11
N THR A 1106 -9.42 -14.07 -23.37
CA THR A 1106 -9.76 -12.63 -23.34
C THR A 1106 -10.78 -12.27 -24.40
N THR A 1107 -10.59 -12.78 -25.63
CA THR A 1107 -11.46 -12.52 -26.78
C THR A 1107 -12.88 -13.02 -26.52
N ARG A 1108 -13.04 -14.22 -25.94
CA ARG A 1108 -14.35 -14.74 -25.51
C ARG A 1108 -15.05 -13.80 -24.53
N GLY A 1109 -14.33 -13.30 -23.53
CA GLY A 1109 -14.90 -12.37 -22.55
C GLY A 1109 -15.36 -11.04 -23.17
N LEU A 1110 -14.61 -10.53 -24.15
CA LEU A 1110 -14.97 -9.32 -24.90
C LEU A 1110 -16.21 -9.54 -25.77
N VAL A 1111 -16.26 -10.64 -26.53
CA VAL A 1111 -17.43 -10.97 -27.37
C VAL A 1111 -18.68 -11.14 -26.50
N ASN A 1112 -18.58 -11.84 -25.37
CA ASN A 1112 -19.69 -11.99 -24.42
C ASN A 1112 -20.16 -10.65 -23.84
N MET A 1113 -19.24 -9.74 -23.55
CA MET A 1113 -19.58 -8.39 -23.07
C MET A 1113 -20.33 -7.58 -24.13
N VAL A 1114 -19.87 -7.63 -25.38
CA VAL A 1114 -20.49 -6.92 -26.52
C VAL A 1114 -21.90 -7.47 -26.77
N ARG A 1115 -22.07 -8.79 -26.75
CA ARG A 1115 -23.41 -9.41 -26.84
C ARG A 1115 -24.31 -9.02 -25.66
N ALA A 1116 -23.80 -9.05 -24.44
CA ALA A 1116 -24.55 -8.66 -23.24
C ALA A 1116 -24.96 -7.18 -23.23
N ALA A 1117 -24.27 -6.33 -24.02
CA ALA A 1117 -24.63 -4.94 -24.22
C ALA A 1117 -25.76 -4.73 -25.25
N GLY A 1118 -26.19 -5.80 -25.93
CA GLY A 1118 -27.34 -5.81 -26.86
C GLY A 1118 -26.97 -5.91 -28.34
N ALA A 1119 -25.73 -6.26 -28.70
CA ALA A 1119 -25.36 -6.48 -30.09
C ALA A 1119 -26.09 -7.71 -30.69
N ARG A 1120 -26.68 -7.54 -31.88
CA ARG A 1120 -27.39 -8.59 -32.63
C ARG A 1120 -26.42 -9.64 -33.18
N GLU A 1121 -25.34 -9.17 -33.77
CA GLU A 1121 -24.27 -9.99 -34.36
C GLU A 1121 -22.91 -9.38 -34.01
N VAL A 1122 -21.90 -10.22 -33.80
CA VAL A 1122 -20.51 -9.85 -33.53
C VAL A 1122 -19.60 -10.56 -34.53
N HIS A 1123 -19.10 -9.81 -35.49
CA HIS A 1123 -18.13 -10.25 -36.49
C HIS A 1123 -16.71 -9.92 -36.02
N LEU A 1124 -15.95 -10.94 -35.66
CA LEU A 1124 -14.59 -10.78 -35.19
C LEU A 1124 -13.60 -10.78 -36.36
N ARG A 1125 -12.72 -9.78 -36.40
CA ARG A 1125 -11.72 -9.62 -37.47
C ARG A 1125 -10.34 -9.42 -36.84
N VAL A 1126 -9.39 -10.28 -37.20
CA VAL A 1126 -8.06 -10.32 -36.59
C VAL A 1126 -7.02 -9.88 -37.61
N SER A 1127 -6.29 -8.81 -37.33
CA SER A 1127 -5.32 -8.21 -38.26
C SER A 1127 -3.97 -8.93 -38.34
N SER A 1128 -3.88 -10.15 -37.83
CA SER A 1128 -2.73 -11.04 -37.99
C SER A 1128 -3.16 -12.39 -38.56
N SER A 1129 -2.18 -13.14 -39.07
CA SER A 1129 -2.37 -14.57 -39.33
C SER A 1129 -2.57 -15.35 -38.02
N PRO A 1130 -3.18 -16.55 -38.05
CA PRO A 1130 -3.36 -17.36 -36.84
C PRO A 1130 -2.00 -17.75 -36.23
N VAL A 1131 -1.86 -17.57 -34.92
CA VAL A 1131 -0.61 -17.89 -34.20
C VAL A 1131 -0.57 -19.37 -33.89
N THR A 1132 0.23 -20.13 -34.66
CA THR A 1132 0.27 -21.60 -34.61
C THR A 1132 1.54 -22.14 -33.94
N GLY A 1133 2.54 -21.30 -33.68
CA GLY A 1133 3.81 -21.69 -33.08
C GLY A 1133 4.32 -20.69 -32.03
N PRO A 1134 5.03 -21.16 -30.98
CA PRO A 1134 5.68 -20.30 -30.01
C PRO A 1134 6.81 -19.46 -30.63
N CYS A 1135 7.24 -18.40 -29.95
CA CYS A 1135 8.42 -17.63 -30.33
C CYS A 1135 9.61 -17.99 -29.43
N TYR A 1136 10.80 -18.04 -30.03
CA TYR A 1136 12.07 -18.23 -29.31
C TYR A 1136 13.00 -17.02 -29.42
N TYR A 1137 12.56 -15.95 -30.11
CA TYR A 1137 13.35 -14.77 -30.44
C TYR A 1137 12.97 -13.55 -29.58
N GLY A 1138 12.36 -13.83 -28.44
CA GLY A 1138 12.07 -12.85 -27.39
C GLY A 1138 10.62 -12.47 -27.20
N ILE A 1139 9.66 -13.01 -27.96
CA ILE A 1139 8.24 -12.83 -27.62
C ILE A 1139 7.89 -13.88 -26.58
N ASP A 1140 7.33 -13.48 -25.43
CA ASP A 1140 6.73 -14.44 -24.51
C ASP A 1140 5.45 -14.98 -25.16
N THR A 1141 5.47 -16.26 -25.52
CA THR A 1141 4.33 -16.98 -26.11
C THR A 1141 4.07 -18.26 -25.33
N PRO A 1142 2.80 -18.69 -25.21
CA PRO A 1142 2.44 -19.97 -24.62
C PRO A 1142 3.09 -21.16 -25.33
N THR A 1143 3.04 -22.34 -24.70
CA THR A 1143 3.44 -23.57 -25.39
C THR A 1143 2.49 -23.84 -26.56
N ARG A 1144 2.92 -24.69 -27.50
CA ARG A 1144 2.12 -25.01 -28.69
C ARG A 1144 0.75 -25.58 -28.32
N GLU A 1145 0.67 -26.36 -27.26
CA GLU A 1145 -0.56 -26.98 -26.75
C GLU A 1145 -1.55 -25.96 -26.18
N GLU A 1146 -1.06 -24.79 -25.76
CA GLU A 1146 -1.87 -23.70 -25.22
C GLU A 1146 -2.35 -22.71 -26.30
N LEU A 1147 -1.78 -22.75 -27.52
CA LEU A 1147 -2.16 -21.87 -28.63
C LEU A 1147 -3.47 -22.33 -29.27
N ILE A 1148 -4.51 -21.49 -29.26
CA ILE A 1148 -5.84 -21.86 -29.76
C ILE A 1148 -5.81 -22.21 -31.24
N ALA A 1149 -5.07 -21.45 -32.06
CA ALA A 1149 -4.97 -21.68 -33.50
C ALA A 1149 -4.01 -22.82 -33.88
N ALA A 1150 -3.22 -23.34 -32.95
CA ALA A 1150 -2.42 -24.55 -33.18
C ALA A 1150 -3.25 -25.83 -33.02
N ASN A 1151 -4.38 -25.76 -32.30
CA ASN A 1151 -5.16 -26.91 -31.87
C ASN A 1151 -6.62 -26.91 -32.37
N MET A 1152 -7.11 -25.81 -32.93
CA MET A 1152 -8.49 -25.66 -33.40
C MET A 1152 -8.53 -25.06 -34.81
N SER A 1153 -9.48 -25.52 -35.61
CA SER A 1153 -9.85 -24.90 -36.89
C SER A 1153 -10.52 -23.53 -36.69
N ILE A 1154 -10.58 -22.71 -37.74
CA ILE A 1154 -11.19 -21.36 -37.66
C ILE A 1154 -12.66 -21.45 -37.22
N ASP A 1155 -13.41 -22.44 -37.70
CA ASP A 1155 -14.82 -22.66 -37.32
C ASP A 1155 -14.95 -23.01 -35.83
N GLU A 1156 -14.08 -23.89 -35.33
CA GLU A 1156 -14.03 -24.24 -33.90
C GLU A 1156 -13.65 -23.03 -33.04
N ILE A 1157 -12.69 -22.21 -33.48
CA ILE A 1157 -12.32 -20.98 -32.77
C ILE A 1157 -13.50 -20.00 -32.74
N THR A 1158 -14.21 -19.86 -33.85
CA THR A 1158 -15.40 -18.98 -33.97
C THR A 1158 -16.44 -19.35 -32.91
N HIS A 1159 -16.73 -20.65 -32.80
CA HIS A 1159 -17.63 -21.17 -31.78
C HIS A 1159 -17.10 -20.96 -30.36
N GLU A 1160 -15.82 -21.25 -30.13
CA GLU A 1160 -15.18 -21.17 -28.81
C GLU A 1160 -15.10 -19.74 -28.26
N VAL A 1161 -14.99 -18.72 -29.12
CA VAL A 1161 -15.02 -17.30 -28.69
C VAL A 1161 -16.44 -16.72 -28.68
N GLY A 1162 -17.43 -17.41 -29.23
CA GLY A 1162 -18.83 -16.98 -29.27
C GLY A 1162 -19.17 -15.91 -30.32
N ALA A 1163 -18.32 -15.74 -31.34
CA ALA A 1163 -18.55 -14.79 -32.44
C ALA A 1163 -19.47 -15.39 -33.53
N ASP A 1164 -20.14 -14.55 -34.32
CA ASP A 1164 -20.98 -15.02 -35.45
C ASP A 1164 -20.15 -15.34 -36.68
N SER A 1165 -19.03 -14.62 -36.88
CA SER A 1165 -18.01 -15.01 -37.84
C SER A 1165 -16.63 -14.51 -37.42
N LEU A 1166 -15.60 -15.26 -37.81
CA LEU A 1166 -14.19 -14.95 -37.57
C LEU A 1166 -13.44 -14.87 -38.89
N GLY A 1167 -12.65 -13.81 -39.08
CA GLY A 1167 -11.69 -13.69 -40.19
C GLY A 1167 -10.31 -13.38 -39.66
N TYR A 1168 -9.31 -14.16 -40.06
CA TYR A 1168 -7.89 -13.87 -39.84
C TYR A 1168 -7.27 -13.45 -41.17
N LEU A 1169 -6.37 -12.47 -41.17
CA LEU A 1169 -5.53 -12.25 -42.35
C LEU A 1169 -4.77 -13.52 -42.73
N THR A 1170 -4.65 -13.78 -44.03
CA THR A 1170 -3.72 -14.81 -44.50
C THR A 1170 -2.28 -14.37 -44.24
N LEU A 1171 -1.36 -15.33 -44.15
CA LEU A 1171 0.06 -15.01 -43.99
C LEU A 1171 0.55 -14.10 -45.12
N ASP A 1172 0.18 -14.42 -46.36
CA ASP A 1172 0.54 -13.62 -47.54
C ASP A 1172 -0.08 -12.21 -47.47
N GLY A 1173 -1.37 -12.10 -47.13
CA GLY A 1173 -2.04 -10.81 -47.00
C GLY A 1173 -1.42 -9.92 -45.93
N MET A 1174 -1.01 -10.51 -44.80
CA MET A 1174 -0.29 -9.80 -43.74
C MET A 1174 1.10 -9.33 -44.21
N LEU A 1175 1.87 -10.19 -44.88
CA LEU A 1175 3.21 -9.90 -45.37
C LEU A 1175 3.22 -8.88 -46.54
N GLU A 1176 2.19 -8.87 -47.38
CA GLU A 1176 2.00 -7.87 -48.43
C GLU A 1176 1.66 -6.48 -47.88
N SER A 1177 1.05 -6.42 -46.68
CA SER A 1177 0.58 -5.18 -46.06
C SER A 1177 1.66 -4.43 -45.26
N VAL A 1178 2.81 -5.06 -45.00
CA VAL A 1178 3.90 -4.44 -44.24
C VAL A 1178 4.95 -3.76 -45.15
N PRO A 1179 5.61 -2.68 -44.69
CA PRO A 1179 6.65 -2.00 -45.45
C PRO A 1179 7.79 -2.92 -45.89
N GLY A 1180 8.14 -2.85 -47.18
CA GLY A 1180 9.19 -3.68 -47.79
C GLY A 1180 8.70 -4.96 -48.46
N GLY A 1181 7.38 -5.24 -48.45
CA GLY A 1181 6.79 -6.39 -49.11
C GLY A 1181 7.06 -7.72 -48.39
N PRO A 1182 6.71 -8.86 -48.99
CA PRO A 1182 6.59 -10.13 -48.26
C PRO A 1182 7.91 -10.80 -47.90
N THR A 1183 9.05 -10.26 -48.35
CA THR A 1183 10.36 -10.88 -48.19
C THR A 1183 11.13 -10.31 -46.99
N GLY A 1184 11.98 -11.14 -46.38
CA GLY A 1184 12.90 -10.71 -45.33
C GLY A 1184 12.25 -10.49 -43.95
N PHE A 1185 11.05 -11.03 -43.73
CA PHE A 1185 10.36 -11.02 -42.44
C PHE A 1185 10.38 -12.42 -41.79
N CYS A 1186 10.50 -12.45 -40.47
CA CYS A 1186 10.28 -13.64 -39.66
C CYS A 1186 8.79 -13.81 -39.40
N HIS A 1187 8.25 -14.93 -39.85
CA HIS A 1187 6.85 -15.34 -39.67
C HIS A 1187 6.73 -16.69 -38.94
N ALA A 1188 7.78 -17.11 -38.22
CA ALA A 1188 7.89 -18.42 -37.57
C ALA A 1188 6.70 -18.77 -36.67
N CYS A 1189 6.16 -17.78 -35.94
CA CYS A 1189 5.01 -17.97 -35.05
C CYS A 1189 3.69 -18.28 -35.79
N PHE A 1190 3.64 -18.04 -37.11
CA PHE A 1190 2.46 -18.29 -37.95
C PHE A 1190 2.64 -19.53 -38.84
N SER A 1191 3.87 -19.78 -39.33
CA SER A 1191 4.15 -20.87 -40.28
C SER A 1191 4.89 -22.07 -39.69
N GLY A 1192 5.51 -21.92 -38.52
CA GLY A 1192 6.45 -22.91 -37.97
C GLY A 1192 7.82 -22.94 -38.66
N ASP A 1193 8.10 -22.03 -39.60
CA ASP A 1193 9.40 -21.90 -40.27
C ASP A 1193 10.36 -21.04 -39.41
N TYR A 1194 11.13 -21.69 -38.55
CA TYR A 1194 12.06 -21.03 -37.63
C TYR A 1194 13.42 -20.78 -38.31
N PRO A 1195 13.93 -19.53 -38.34
CA PRO A 1195 15.21 -19.24 -39.00
C PRO A 1195 16.46 -19.81 -38.30
N THR A 1196 16.34 -20.26 -37.06
CA THR A 1196 17.31 -21.08 -36.35
C THR A 1196 16.61 -22.29 -35.73
N PRO A 1197 17.32 -23.40 -35.50
CA PRO A 1197 16.75 -24.55 -34.80
C PRO A 1197 16.08 -24.13 -33.49
N PRO A 1198 14.83 -24.55 -33.23
CA PRO A 1198 14.22 -24.41 -31.91
C PRO A 1198 15.11 -25.07 -30.84
N PRO A 1199 15.17 -24.53 -29.63
CA PRO A 1199 15.92 -25.16 -28.55
C PRO A 1199 15.39 -26.56 -28.25
N ALA A 1200 16.31 -27.51 -27.98
CA ALA A 1200 15.98 -28.92 -27.75
C ALA A 1200 15.09 -29.16 -26.52
N ASP A 1201 15.06 -28.20 -25.59
CA ASP A 1201 14.20 -28.19 -24.42
C ASP A 1201 13.69 -26.75 -24.21
N PRO A 1202 12.45 -26.43 -24.63
CA PRO A 1202 11.89 -25.08 -24.53
C PRO A 1202 11.76 -24.59 -23.08
N GLU A 1203 11.58 -25.49 -22.11
CA GLU A 1203 11.50 -25.13 -20.69
C GLU A 1203 12.85 -24.69 -20.13
N LYS A 1204 13.97 -25.18 -20.70
CA LYS A 1204 15.35 -24.80 -20.31
C LYS A 1204 15.80 -23.40 -20.74
N LEU A 1205 15.00 -22.66 -21.51
CA LEU A 1205 15.22 -21.21 -21.71
C LEU A 1205 14.94 -20.41 -20.42
N ARG A 1206 14.25 -21.01 -19.44
CA ARG A 1206 14.14 -20.52 -18.07
C ARG A 1206 15.22 -21.21 -17.25
N PHE A 1207 16.34 -20.53 -16.99
CA PHE A 1207 17.48 -21.07 -16.24
C PHE A 1207 17.10 -21.28 -14.76
N GLY A 1208 16.36 -22.33 -14.44
CA GLY A 1208 16.10 -22.80 -13.09
C GLY A 1208 17.01 -23.98 -12.77
N CYS A 1209 17.82 -23.88 -11.71
CA CYS A 1209 18.56 -25.02 -11.18
C CYS A 1209 17.60 -26.16 -10.85
N GLY A 1210 17.73 -27.28 -11.58
CA GLY A 1210 17.33 -28.58 -11.07
C GLY A 1210 18.36 -29.02 -10.04
N CYS A 1211 18.05 -28.81 -8.77
CA CYS A 1211 18.46 -29.57 -7.58
C CYS A 1211 17.59 -29.12 -6.41
#